data_AF-A0A9D7H5G0-F1
#
_entry.id   AF-A0A9D7H5G0-F1
#
_cell.length_a   1.000
_cell.length_b   1.000
_cell.length_c   1.000
_cell.angle_alpha   90.00
_cell.angle_beta   90.00
_cell.angle_gamma   90.00
#
_symmetry.space_group_name_H-M   'P 1'
#
loop_
_entity.id
_entity.type
_entity.pdbx_description
1 polymer ?
#
loop_
_entity_poly.entity_id
_entity_poly.type
_entity_poly.pdbx_seq_one_letter_code
_entity_poly.pdbx_strand_id
1 'polypeptide(L)'
;MALRTLLVAFYLGLAVVACGRAALDGYELGDGGLIDAGVDASADARLDGDAARDAVGDVARDGDSDVDAGGCNAFNCPGGCCDLAGRCQTGNTLTACGSAGAQCEDCLTQGFDFCDAQRKTCARDVNACNAATCSDGCCRPQAPRCLSGESNQACGDNGGACAACPVGQSCNLATHKCEAAPTCGPENCAGCCQGGICRLGQDQGACGVKGLACETCTPGEICLPMGAIGGLCTVTASCGPGNCPGCCIGNLCVAGNQNASCGAGGLACQNCTGQGAVCNQNKCQIPPPQCNAQNCTGCCQGTTCVGGTLQTQCGTGGQACQNCTAQGRVCTSAQCVSACNAATCPNGCCNGNTCVTGSANTACGTGGVTCQNCSANGNVCQGKTCQPPPCSAATCPNGCCNGNTCVTGSANTACGTGGVACQNCTTQGNVCSAQKSCIPQCSAANCPGCCDSVGVCNAGFTGSKCGSGGATCANCTSQGDTCNITAVPRVCSSQPSNCPATYGKCPAGVKTTPVTATNACSAQNLADARAACAAGPNSSTCQSYFTVLETIAPACATCLENFHHPFNEGTGVFKCVAPFVNPACNINTGCATDCLTKSCSACPTNASRNQCENSVRNGGQCSDEYQSAGCFASGLTGAGAFCSPAQYQGNFGRWLEGVGLFYCAP
;
A
#
# COMPACT_ATOMS: atom_id res chain seq x y z
N MET A 1 50.85 57.26 -27.45
CA MET A 1 51.88 57.37 -26.39
C MET A 1 51.63 56.28 -25.37
N ALA A 2 52.66 55.44 -25.12
CA ALA A 2 52.74 54.26 -24.21
C ALA A 2 51.71 53.14 -24.46
N LEU A 3 51.97 51.97 -25.03
CA LEU A 3 53.11 51.03 -25.03
C LEU A 3 53.55 50.54 -23.64
N ARG A 4 53.04 49.37 -23.22
CA ARG A 4 53.80 48.35 -22.51
C ARG A 4 53.23 46.95 -22.77
N THR A 5 54.15 46.01 -22.84
CA THR A 5 54.09 44.68 -23.46
C THR A 5 54.38 43.62 -22.39
N LEU A 6 53.96 42.37 -22.66
CA LEU A 6 54.60 41.07 -22.35
C LEU A 6 54.01 40.10 -21.29
N LEU A 7 53.89 38.84 -21.78
CA LEU A 7 54.09 37.49 -21.19
C LEU A 7 52.97 36.89 -20.32
N VAL A 8 52.20 35.90 -20.81
CA VAL A 8 52.46 34.45 -21.03
C VAL A 8 52.50 33.62 -19.74
N ALA A 9 51.53 32.71 -19.59
CA ALA A 9 51.72 31.40 -18.95
C ALA A 9 50.63 30.41 -19.41
N PHE A 10 51.03 29.50 -20.30
CA PHE A 10 50.40 28.21 -20.54
C PHE A 10 50.58 27.33 -19.30
N TYR A 11 49.52 26.67 -18.82
CA TYR A 11 49.68 25.46 -17.99
C TYR A 11 48.70 24.38 -18.43
N LEU A 12 49.29 23.30 -18.94
CA LEU A 12 48.70 21.99 -19.14
C LEU A 12 48.23 21.42 -17.79
N GLY A 13 47.04 20.81 -17.79
CA GLY A 13 46.60 19.84 -16.79
C GLY A 13 46.04 18.61 -17.48
N LEU A 14 46.91 17.64 -17.81
CA LEU A 14 46.52 16.27 -18.14
C LEU A 14 45.97 15.60 -16.86
N ALA A 15 44.77 15.03 -16.94
CA ALA A 15 44.34 13.98 -16.02
C ALA A 15 44.16 12.68 -16.83
N VAL A 16 45.08 11.75 -16.60
CA VAL A 16 45.01 10.35 -16.99
C VAL A 16 44.13 9.65 -15.97
N VAL A 17 43.07 8.97 -16.41
CA VAL A 17 42.47 7.87 -15.64
C VAL A 17 42.37 6.67 -16.57
N ALA A 18 43.15 5.65 -16.23
CA ALA A 18 43.25 4.39 -16.92
C ALA A 18 41.97 3.55 -16.77
N CYS A 19 41.57 2.91 -17.86
CA CYS A 19 40.61 1.83 -17.87
C CYS A 19 41.20 0.59 -17.17
N GLY A 20 40.60 0.18 -16.05
CA GLY A 20 40.71 -1.18 -15.55
C GLY A 20 39.60 -2.05 -16.16
N ARG A 21 39.96 -2.92 -17.10
CA ARG A 21 39.14 -4.04 -17.57
C ARG A 21 39.82 -5.33 -17.12
N ALA A 22 39.18 -6.11 -16.25
CA ALA A 22 39.40 -7.54 -16.10
C ALA A 22 38.22 -8.17 -15.35
N ALA A 23 37.59 -9.16 -15.99
CA ALA A 23 37.02 -10.39 -15.45
C ALA A 23 35.77 -10.79 -16.25
N LEU A 24 36.02 -11.46 -17.37
CA LEU A 24 35.13 -12.44 -17.95
C LEU A 24 35.49 -13.77 -17.27
N ASP A 25 34.53 -14.41 -16.60
CA ASP A 25 34.52 -15.85 -16.42
C ASP A 25 33.14 -16.35 -16.85
N GLY A 26 33.16 -17.25 -17.83
CA GLY A 26 31.99 -17.99 -18.29
C GLY A 26 32.14 -19.47 -17.95
N TYR A 27 31.06 -20.09 -17.48
CA TYR A 27 30.73 -21.52 -17.44
C TYR A 27 29.24 -21.56 -17.05
N GLU A 28 28.33 -22.41 -17.50
CA GLU A 28 28.23 -23.37 -18.59
C GLU A 28 26.72 -23.69 -18.72
N LEU A 29 26.37 -24.36 -19.80
CA LEU A 29 25.04 -24.83 -20.20
C LEU A 29 24.34 -25.72 -19.15
N GLY A 30 23.01 -25.71 -19.17
CA GLY A 30 22.19 -26.70 -18.48
C GLY A 30 20.69 -26.55 -18.79
N ASP A 31 20.27 -27.01 -19.96
CA ASP A 31 18.86 -27.33 -20.25
C ASP A 31 18.40 -28.52 -19.37
N GLY A 32 17.18 -28.45 -18.86
CA GLY A 32 16.53 -29.56 -18.17
C GLY A 32 15.22 -29.15 -17.52
N GLY A 33 14.11 -29.28 -18.26
CA GLY A 33 12.77 -29.18 -17.68
C GLY A 33 12.46 -30.32 -16.71
N LEU A 34 11.41 -30.14 -15.90
CA LEU A 34 10.30 -31.09 -15.73
C LEU A 34 9.27 -30.56 -14.73
N ILE A 35 8.04 -30.61 -15.22
CA ILE A 35 6.72 -30.66 -14.61
C ILE A 35 6.56 -31.83 -13.60
N ASP A 36 5.98 -31.55 -12.42
CA ASP A 36 4.89 -32.26 -11.69
C ASP A 36 4.84 -31.69 -10.24
N ALA A 37 3.80 -31.01 -9.75
CA ALA A 37 2.44 -31.44 -9.37
C ALA A 37 2.33 -32.18 -8.02
N GLY A 38 1.28 -31.78 -7.27
CA GLY A 38 0.74 -32.39 -6.05
C GLY A 38 1.29 -31.72 -4.78
N VAL A 39 0.50 -31.28 -3.80
CA VAL A 39 -0.87 -31.55 -3.32
C VAL A 39 -1.09 -30.47 -2.20
N ASP A 40 -2.26 -30.03 -1.75
CA ASP A 40 -3.65 -30.48 -1.77
C ASP A 40 -4.56 -29.33 -1.28
N ALA A 41 -5.85 -29.44 -1.62
CA ALA A 41 -7.07 -29.02 -0.92
C ALA A 41 -6.99 -27.94 0.22
N SER A 42 -7.89 -26.96 0.37
CA SER A 42 -9.34 -26.98 0.21
C SER A 42 -9.86 -25.55 0.29
N ALA A 43 -10.81 -25.20 -0.57
CA ALA A 43 -11.72 -24.09 -0.35
C ALA A 43 -12.81 -24.52 0.65
N ASP A 44 -13.14 -23.64 1.60
CA ASP A 44 -14.51 -23.24 1.97
C ASP A 44 -14.56 -22.64 3.37
N ALA A 45 -15.04 -21.39 3.46
CA ALA A 45 -15.95 -20.85 4.49
C ALA A 45 -15.72 -19.34 4.70
N ARG A 46 -16.60 -18.53 4.06
CA ARG A 46 -17.06 -17.24 4.57
C ARG A 46 -18.45 -17.51 5.17
N LEU A 47 -18.61 -17.29 6.48
CA LEU A 47 -19.36 -16.18 7.11
C LEU A 47 -20.88 -16.23 6.85
N ASP A 48 -21.67 -16.51 7.89
CA ASP A 48 -22.47 -15.50 8.61
C ASP A 48 -23.64 -16.10 9.41
N GLY A 49 -24.01 -15.43 10.52
CA GLY A 49 -25.30 -15.56 11.22
C GLY A 49 -25.17 -15.79 12.73
N ASP A 50 -25.00 -14.73 13.54
CA ASP A 50 -26.06 -14.10 14.37
C ASP A 50 -26.17 -14.76 15.76
N ALA A 51 -26.29 -14.11 16.92
CA ALA A 51 -26.51 -12.72 17.29
C ALA A 51 -26.17 -12.47 18.78
N ALA A 52 -25.98 -11.18 19.09
CA ALA A 52 -26.43 -10.46 20.30
C ALA A 52 -25.74 -10.66 21.67
N ARG A 53 -25.20 -9.52 22.18
CA ARG A 53 -25.47 -8.83 23.48
C ARG A 53 -25.33 -9.68 24.77
N ASP A 54 -24.67 -9.27 25.84
CA ASP A 54 -24.57 -7.93 26.45
C ASP A 54 -23.41 -7.92 27.47
N ALA A 55 -23.07 -6.72 27.92
CA ALA A 55 -21.95 -6.38 28.78
C ALA A 55 -22.13 -6.74 30.28
N VAL A 56 -20.99 -6.57 30.98
CA VAL A 56 -20.77 -6.24 32.40
C VAL A 56 -20.35 -7.38 33.36
N GLY A 57 -19.07 -7.33 33.79
CA GLY A 57 -18.72 -7.28 35.22
C GLY A 57 -18.37 -8.56 35.98
N ASP A 58 -17.06 -8.76 36.16
CA ASP A 58 -16.38 -9.12 37.41
C ASP A 58 -16.47 -10.54 38.05
N VAL A 59 -15.28 -11.17 38.04
CA VAL A 59 -14.65 -12.04 39.06
C VAL A 59 -15.28 -13.42 39.33
N ALA A 60 -14.60 -14.46 38.86
CA ALA A 60 -14.56 -15.75 39.55
C ALA A 60 -13.15 -16.36 39.47
N ARG A 61 -12.55 -16.54 40.65
CA ARG A 61 -11.39 -17.40 40.89
C ARG A 61 -11.92 -18.80 41.11
N ASP A 62 -11.55 -19.74 40.25
CA ASP A 62 -11.71 -21.16 40.56
C ASP A 62 -10.41 -21.67 41.20
N GLY A 63 -10.48 -21.85 42.51
CA GLY A 63 -9.49 -22.54 43.31
C GLY A 63 -10.21 -23.59 44.14
N ASP A 64 -10.32 -24.79 43.59
CA ASP A 64 -10.74 -25.98 44.32
C ASP A 64 -9.69 -26.30 45.39
N SER A 65 -10.14 -26.42 46.63
CA SER A 65 -9.34 -26.87 47.76
C SER A 65 -10.25 -27.56 48.76
N ASP A 66 -10.51 -28.84 48.50
CA ASP A 66 -10.90 -29.79 49.53
C ASP A 66 -9.71 -29.96 50.49
N VAL A 67 -9.72 -29.14 51.54
CA VAL A 67 -8.98 -29.39 52.77
C VAL A 67 -10.03 -29.47 53.87
N ASP A 68 -10.07 -30.59 54.57
CA ASP A 68 -10.75 -30.78 55.86
C ASP A 68 -10.30 -29.67 56.83
N ALA A 69 -10.93 -28.51 56.72
CA ALA A 69 -10.79 -27.41 57.64
C ALA A 69 -11.61 -27.79 58.88
N GLY A 70 -10.93 -27.83 60.03
CA GLY A 70 -11.60 -27.99 61.32
C GLY A 70 -12.85 -27.12 61.39
N GLY A 71 -13.97 -27.76 61.76
CA GLY A 71 -15.30 -27.17 61.66
C GLY A 71 -15.36 -25.74 62.20
N CYS A 72 -16.12 -24.90 61.52
CA CYS A 72 -16.35 -23.52 61.90
C CYS A 72 -16.72 -23.41 63.39
N ASN A 73 -16.10 -22.45 64.08
CA ASN A 73 -16.26 -22.19 65.49
C ASN A 73 -15.89 -20.73 65.81
N ALA A 74 -16.03 -20.33 67.07
CA ALA A 74 -15.76 -18.96 67.52
C ALA A 74 -14.32 -18.47 67.25
N PHE A 75 -13.35 -19.38 67.13
CA PHE A 75 -11.94 -19.04 66.90
C PHE A 75 -11.62 -18.76 65.42
N ASN A 76 -12.11 -19.59 64.51
CA ASN A 76 -11.92 -19.39 63.06
C ASN A 76 -13.02 -18.50 62.42
N CYS A 77 -14.10 -18.21 63.16
CA CYS A 77 -15.22 -17.38 62.72
C CYS A 77 -15.67 -16.32 63.75
N PRO A 78 -14.78 -15.50 64.33
CA PRO A 78 -15.14 -14.59 65.42
C PRO A 78 -16.13 -13.48 65.02
N GLY A 79 -16.11 -13.06 63.74
CA GLY A 79 -17.00 -12.03 63.19
C GLY A 79 -18.22 -12.55 62.43
N GLY A 80 -18.42 -13.88 62.42
CA GLY A 80 -19.36 -14.56 61.55
C GLY A 80 -20.08 -15.73 62.25
N CYS A 81 -20.83 -16.51 61.49
CA CYS A 81 -21.56 -17.69 61.96
C CYS A 81 -21.20 -18.93 61.15
N CYS A 82 -21.54 -20.11 61.64
CA CYS A 82 -21.22 -21.39 61.03
C CYS A 82 -22.44 -21.96 60.31
N ASP A 83 -22.28 -22.25 59.02
CA ASP A 83 -23.32 -22.95 58.27
C ASP A 83 -23.40 -24.44 58.67
N LEU A 84 -24.42 -25.14 58.19
CA LEU A 84 -24.63 -26.57 58.44
C LEU A 84 -23.49 -27.46 57.91
N ALA A 85 -22.68 -26.96 56.98
CA ALA A 85 -21.50 -27.64 56.47
C ALA A 85 -20.23 -27.31 57.30
N GLY A 86 -20.37 -26.56 58.40
CA GLY A 86 -19.26 -26.17 59.25
C GLY A 86 -18.35 -25.13 58.60
N ARG A 87 -18.85 -24.28 57.70
CA ARG A 87 -18.09 -23.18 57.09
C ARG A 87 -18.44 -21.84 57.72
N CYS A 88 -17.42 -21.00 57.90
CA CYS A 88 -17.59 -19.65 58.42
C CYS A 88 -18.23 -18.73 57.38
N GLN A 89 -19.44 -18.28 57.66
CA GLN A 89 -20.15 -17.25 56.91
C GLN A 89 -19.90 -15.88 57.54
N THR A 90 -19.98 -14.81 56.75
CA THR A 90 -19.74 -13.43 57.19
C THR A 90 -20.75 -12.91 58.22
N GLY A 91 -21.84 -13.66 58.47
CA GLY A 91 -22.79 -13.37 59.54
C GLY A 91 -23.68 -12.15 59.27
N ASN A 92 -23.77 -11.69 58.03
CA ASN A 92 -24.47 -10.46 57.64
C ASN A 92 -25.42 -10.66 56.45
N THR A 93 -25.69 -11.91 56.05
CA THR A 93 -26.59 -12.22 54.94
C THR A 93 -27.93 -12.72 55.48
N LEU A 94 -28.95 -12.70 54.62
CA LEU A 94 -30.32 -13.08 55.00
C LEU A 94 -30.43 -14.53 55.46
N THR A 95 -29.65 -15.44 54.87
CA THR A 95 -29.64 -16.89 55.16
C THR A 95 -28.44 -17.33 55.98
N ALA A 96 -27.58 -16.39 56.37
CA ALA A 96 -26.43 -16.64 57.23
C ALA A 96 -26.15 -15.43 58.14
N CYS A 97 -27.11 -15.17 59.02
CA CYS A 97 -27.03 -14.12 60.02
C CYS A 97 -26.49 -14.68 61.35
N GLY A 98 -25.56 -13.97 61.98
CA GLY A 98 -25.02 -14.40 63.27
C GLY A 98 -23.58 -13.91 63.51
N SER A 99 -23.03 -14.24 64.67
CA SER A 99 -21.67 -13.85 65.04
C SER A 99 -21.03 -14.85 66.00
N ALA A 100 -19.75 -14.65 66.31
CA ALA A 100 -18.98 -15.44 67.28
C ALA A 100 -18.93 -16.95 67.00
N GLY A 101 -19.02 -17.36 65.72
CA GLY A 101 -19.00 -18.75 65.30
C GLY A 101 -20.18 -19.58 65.84
N ALA A 102 -21.29 -18.93 66.20
CA ALA A 102 -22.56 -19.60 66.46
C ALA A 102 -23.15 -20.15 65.16
N GLN A 103 -24.16 -21.02 65.23
CA GLN A 103 -24.85 -21.49 64.04
C GLN A 103 -25.54 -20.32 63.32
N CYS A 104 -25.46 -20.30 61.99
CA CYS A 104 -26.10 -19.29 61.19
C CYS A 104 -27.63 -19.38 61.24
N GLU A 105 -28.28 -18.24 61.47
CA GLU A 105 -29.73 -18.05 61.37
C GLU A 105 -30.15 -17.70 59.94
N ASP A 106 -31.32 -18.21 59.54
CA ASP A 106 -31.99 -17.88 58.28
C ASP A 106 -33.17 -16.94 58.57
N CYS A 107 -32.91 -15.65 58.42
CA CYS A 107 -33.87 -14.58 58.67
C CYS A 107 -35.11 -14.68 57.78
N LEU A 108 -34.96 -15.16 56.55
CA LEU A 108 -36.08 -15.30 55.62
C LEU A 108 -37.07 -16.34 56.15
N THR A 109 -36.58 -17.48 56.62
CA THR A 109 -37.43 -18.54 57.17
C THR A 109 -38.12 -18.14 58.48
N GLN A 110 -37.49 -17.24 59.23
CA GLN A 110 -38.04 -16.69 60.47
C GLN A 110 -38.97 -15.48 60.25
N GLY A 111 -39.21 -15.06 59.00
CA GLY A 111 -40.12 -13.94 58.69
C GLY A 111 -39.51 -12.55 58.90
N PHE A 112 -38.19 -12.42 58.74
CA PHE A 112 -37.45 -11.16 58.80
C PHE A 112 -36.88 -10.79 57.42
N ASP A 113 -36.72 -9.49 57.16
CA ASP A 113 -36.40 -8.95 55.83
C ASP A 113 -34.89 -8.81 55.57
N PHE A 114 -34.07 -8.71 56.62
CA PHE A 114 -32.62 -8.57 56.51
C PHE A 114 -31.89 -9.01 57.80
N CYS A 115 -30.57 -9.20 57.70
CA CYS A 115 -29.69 -9.33 58.84
C CYS A 115 -29.16 -7.94 59.23
N ASP A 116 -29.41 -7.45 60.45
CA ASP A 116 -28.88 -6.17 60.92
C ASP A 116 -27.35 -6.31 61.10
N ALA A 117 -26.58 -5.73 60.18
CA ALA A 117 -25.13 -5.91 60.15
C ALA A 117 -24.40 -5.42 61.42
N GLN A 118 -25.01 -4.54 62.22
CA GLN A 118 -24.41 -4.04 63.47
C GLN A 118 -24.64 -5.01 64.64
N ARG A 119 -25.83 -5.61 64.72
CA ARG A 119 -26.20 -6.53 65.81
C ARG A 119 -26.09 -8.00 65.44
N LYS A 120 -25.86 -8.29 64.16
CA LYS A 120 -25.68 -9.64 63.61
C LYS A 120 -26.86 -10.55 63.99
N THR A 121 -28.08 -10.01 63.84
CA THR A 121 -29.36 -10.63 64.21
C THR A 121 -30.42 -10.31 63.16
N CYS A 122 -31.38 -11.21 62.97
CA CYS A 122 -32.46 -11.04 62.01
C CYS A 122 -33.38 -9.87 62.36
N ALA A 123 -33.80 -9.13 61.33
CA ALA A 123 -34.49 -7.85 61.49
C ALA A 123 -35.49 -7.57 60.36
N ARG A 124 -36.57 -6.86 60.69
CA ARG A 124 -37.55 -6.33 59.75
C ARG A 124 -37.90 -4.89 60.10
N ASP A 125 -38.11 -4.07 59.08
CA ASP A 125 -38.53 -2.68 59.28
C ASP A 125 -40.06 -2.63 59.40
N VAL A 126 -40.57 -1.91 60.41
CA VAL A 126 -42.01 -1.80 60.70
C VAL A 126 -42.41 -0.32 60.79
N ASN A 127 -43.66 0.03 60.48
CA ASN A 127 -44.09 1.44 60.54
C ASN A 127 -44.17 1.99 61.97
N ALA A 128 -44.39 1.10 62.94
CA ALA A 128 -44.26 1.35 64.36
C ALA A 128 -43.86 0.01 64.99
N CYS A 129 -42.87 -0.01 65.86
CA CYS A 129 -42.46 -1.25 66.52
C CYS A 129 -43.14 -1.36 67.90
N ASN A 130 -44.02 -2.34 68.04
CA ASN A 130 -44.76 -2.65 69.27
C ASN A 130 -45.21 -4.12 69.23
N ALA A 131 -45.91 -4.58 70.27
CA ALA A 131 -46.38 -5.96 70.40
C ALA A 131 -47.23 -6.47 69.21
N ALA A 132 -47.96 -5.58 68.52
CA ALA A 132 -48.80 -5.98 67.38
C ALA A 132 -48.01 -6.16 66.08
N THR A 133 -46.88 -5.47 65.92
CA THR A 133 -46.06 -5.51 64.69
C THR A 133 -44.77 -6.30 64.86
N CYS A 134 -44.41 -6.63 66.10
CA CYS A 134 -43.20 -7.32 66.50
C CYS A 134 -43.49 -8.32 67.64
N SER A 135 -44.49 -9.21 67.46
CA SER A 135 -44.83 -10.23 68.46
C SER A 135 -43.68 -11.21 68.71
N ASP A 136 -42.96 -11.55 67.65
CA ASP A 136 -41.95 -12.62 67.63
C ASP A 136 -40.52 -12.07 67.83
N GLY A 137 -40.41 -10.91 68.48
CA GLY A 137 -39.14 -10.23 68.64
C GLY A 137 -39.22 -8.98 69.49
N CYS A 138 -38.15 -8.19 69.46
CA CYS A 138 -38.02 -6.96 70.23
C CYS A 138 -37.76 -5.73 69.34
N CYS A 139 -38.09 -4.57 69.87
CA CYS A 139 -38.04 -3.29 69.19
C CYS A 139 -36.77 -2.51 69.49
N ARG A 140 -36.16 -1.95 68.44
CA ARG A 140 -35.05 -1.02 68.59
C ARG A 140 -35.59 0.38 68.92
N PRO A 141 -35.14 1.04 70.01
CA PRO A 141 -35.70 2.33 70.41
C PRO A 141 -35.35 3.51 69.48
N GLN A 142 -34.38 3.35 68.57
CA GLN A 142 -33.84 4.42 67.73
C GLN A 142 -34.29 4.35 66.26
N ALA A 143 -35.00 3.29 65.86
CA ALA A 143 -35.61 3.16 64.52
C ALA A 143 -36.73 2.12 64.63
N PRO A 144 -37.87 2.28 63.93
CA PRO A 144 -38.99 1.36 64.05
C PRO A 144 -38.65 0.03 63.36
N ARG A 145 -37.85 -0.79 64.06
CA ARG A 145 -37.27 -2.03 63.56
C ARG A 145 -37.46 -3.12 64.61
N CYS A 146 -37.99 -4.25 64.15
CA CYS A 146 -38.19 -5.46 64.92
C CYS A 146 -36.99 -6.39 64.72
N LEU A 147 -36.36 -6.85 65.79
CA LEU A 147 -35.24 -7.79 65.81
C LEU A 147 -35.70 -9.14 66.38
N SER A 148 -35.08 -10.27 66.00
CA SER A 148 -35.55 -11.62 66.37
C SER A 148 -35.61 -11.89 67.87
N GLY A 149 -34.87 -11.15 68.70
CA GLY A 149 -35.01 -11.31 70.15
C GLY A 149 -34.22 -12.47 70.76
N GLU A 150 -33.43 -13.17 69.94
CA GLU A 150 -32.77 -14.44 70.31
C GLU A 150 -31.26 -14.29 70.54
N SER A 151 -30.68 -13.16 70.12
CA SER A 151 -29.23 -12.96 70.21
C SER A 151 -28.82 -12.27 71.51
N ASN A 152 -27.59 -12.52 71.96
CA ASN A 152 -26.99 -11.79 73.10
C ASN A 152 -26.87 -10.27 72.87
N GLN A 153 -27.01 -9.78 71.63
CA GLN A 153 -26.94 -8.35 71.30
C GLN A 153 -28.33 -7.71 71.10
N ALA A 154 -29.39 -8.52 71.08
CA ALA A 154 -30.78 -8.10 70.90
C ALA A 154 -31.74 -9.14 71.48
N CYS A 155 -31.72 -9.29 72.80
CA CYS A 155 -32.57 -10.21 73.56
C CYS A 155 -33.88 -9.52 73.97
N GLY A 156 -35.02 -10.18 73.75
CA GLY A 156 -36.34 -9.69 74.13
C GLY A 156 -37.45 -10.16 73.20
N ASP A 157 -38.71 -10.07 73.62
CA ASP A 157 -39.87 -10.53 72.86
C ASP A 157 -41.06 -9.55 72.97
N ASN A 158 -42.18 -9.88 72.32
CA ASN A 158 -43.46 -9.18 72.42
C ASN A 158 -43.40 -7.66 72.12
N GLY A 159 -42.48 -7.25 71.25
CA GLY A 159 -42.30 -5.85 70.84
C GLY A 159 -41.78 -4.94 71.96
N GLY A 160 -41.24 -5.52 73.03
CA GLY A 160 -40.51 -4.80 74.08
C GLY A 160 -39.15 -4.29 73.57
N ALA A 161 -38.43 -3.47 74.34
CA ALA A 161 -37.13 -2.96 73.91
C ALA A 161 -36.05 -4.06 73.92
N CYS A 162 -35.28 -4.19 72.84
CA CYS A 162 -34.16 -5.14 72.78
C CYS A 162 -33.04 -4.79 73.77
N ALA A 163 -32.58 -5.78 74.53
CA ALA A 163 -31.45 -5.66 75.45
C ALA A 163 -30.21 -6.39 74.94
N ALA A 164 -29.02 -5.81 75.15
CA ALA A 164 -27.76 -6.55 74.99
C ALA A 164 -27.39 -7.19 76.34
N CYS A 165 -27.15 -8.50 76.35
CA CYS A 165 -26.86 -9.23 77.57
C CYS A 165 -25.47 -8.87 78.13
N PRO A 166 -25.37 -8.50 79.42
CA PRO A 166 -24.08 -8.23 80.05
C PRO A 166 -23.16 -9.45 80.07
N VAL A 167 -21.85 -9.22 80.21
CA VAL A 167 -20.85 -10.28 80.35
C VAL A 167 -21.25 -11.23 81.49
N GLY A 168 -21.31 -12.54 81.20
CA GLY A 168 -21.74 -13.59 82.14
C GLY A 168 -23.22 -13.98 82.04
N GLN A 169 -23.99 -13.32 81.18
CA GLN A 169 -25.36 -13.69 80.85
C GLN A 169 -25.49 -14.08 79.37
N SER A 170 -26.42 -14.98 79.07
CA SER A 170 -26.83 -15.33 77.71
C SER A 170 -28.33 -15.05 77.54
N CYS A 171 -28.76 -14.73 76.32
CA CYS A 171 -30.18 -14.64 76.01
C CYS A 171 -30.78 -16.04 76.15
N ASN A 172 -31.64 -16.22 77.15
CA ASN A 172 -32.35 -17.48 77.32
C ASN A 172 -33.48 -17.53 76.29
N LEU A 173 -33.37 -18.41 75.30
CA LEU A 173 -34.35 -18.56 74.21
C LEU A 173 -35.75 -18.97 74.69
N ALA A 174 -35.89 -19.50 75.91
CA ALA A 174 -37.20 -19.84 76.46
C ALA A 174 -37.89 -18.65 77.14
N THR A 175 -37.13 -17.69 77.67
CA THR A 175 -37.69 -16.54 78.42
C THR A 175 -37.47 -15.21 77.71
N HIS A 176 -36.69 -15.20 76.62
CA HIS A 176 -36.20 -14.02 75.90
C HIS A 176 -35.62 -12.95 76.84
N LYS A 177 -34.96 -13.39 77.91
CA LYS A 177 -34.31 -12.52 78.91
C LYS A 177 -32.83 -12.87 79.04
N CYS A 178 -32.04 -11.86 79.38
CA CYS A 178 -30.65 -12.05 79.75
C CYS A 178 -30.58 -12.69 81.14
N GLU A 179 -30.11 -13.92 81.19
CA GLU A 179 -30.01 -14.72 82.42
C GLU A 179 -28.58 -15.23 82.57
N ALA A 180 -28.15 -15.49 83.81
CA ALA A 180 -26.82 -16.04 84.07
C ALA A 180 -26.63 -17.33 83.27
N ALA A 181 -25.58 -17.39 82.45
CA ALA A 181 -25.33 -18.56 81.62
C ALA A 181 -25.19 -19.79 82.53
N PRO A 182 -25.90 -20.91 82.23
CA PRO A 182 -25.79 -22.10 83.06
C PRO A 182 -24.34 -22.57 83.11
N THR A 183 -23.85 -22.91 84.30
CA THR A 183 -22.48 -23.40 84.49
C THR A 183 -22.24 -24.58 83.55
N CYS A 184 -21.13 -24.56 82.83
CA CYS A 184 -20.78 -25.64 81.90
C CYS A 184 -20.78 -26.98 82.63
N GLY A 185 -21.55 -27.93 82.11
CA GLY A 185 -21.66 -29.29 82.61
C GLY A 185 -22.23 -30.24 81.55
N PRO A 186 -22.46 -31.52 81.90
CA PRO A 186 -22.90 -32.54 80.95
C PRO A 186 -24.23 -32.23 80.25
N GLU A 187 -25.01 -31.34 80.85
CA GLU A 187 -26.37 -31.00 80.41
C GLU A 187 -26.39 -29.94 79.30
N ASN A 188 -25.30 -29.18 79.15
CA ASN A 188 -25.19 -28.10 78.17
C ASN A 188 -23.86 -28.11 77.39
N CYS A 189 -22.98 -29.09 77.62
CA CYS A 189 -21.70 -29.20 76.96
C CYS A 189 -21.42 -30.63 76.49
N ALA A 190 -21.34 -30.82 75.17
CA ALA A 190 -20.97 -32.11 74.58
C ALA A 190 -19.46 -32.40 74.65
N GLY A 191 -18.61 -31.36 74.72
CA GLY A 191 -17.15 -31.48 74.84
C GLY A 191 -16.69 -31.48 76.30
N CYS A 192 -15.78 -30.58 76.68
CA CYS A 192 -15.30 -30.49 78.07
C CYS A 192 -15.39 -29.04 78.59
N CYS A 193 -15.48 -28.89 79.92
CA CYS A 193 -15.61 -27.62 80.59
C CYS A 193 -14.27 -27.12 81.11
N GLN A 194 -13.90 -25.89 80.72
CA GLN A 194 -12.74 -25.19 81.26
C GLN A 194 -13.14 -23.78 81.66
N GLY A 195 -13.05 -23.46 82.96
CA GLY A 195 -13.42 -22.13 83.48
C GLY A 195 -14.90 -21.78 83.32
N GLY A 196 -15.80 -22.77 83.34
CA GLY A 196 -17.24 -22.57 83.15
C GLY A 196 -17.67 -22.40 81.68
N ILE A 197 -16.75 -22.54 80.73
CA ILE A 197 -16.99 -22.43 79.29
C ILE A 197 -16.91 -23.82 78.65
N CYS A 198 -17.88 -24.16 77.81
CA CYS A 198 -17.86 -25.40 77.03
C CYS A 198 -16.86 -25.29 75.88
N ARG A 199 -15.88 -26.18 75.88
CA ARG A 199 -14.91 -26.38 74.80
C ARG A 199 -15.22 -27.67 74.06
N LEU A 200 -14.73 -27.80 72.83
CA LEU A 200 -14.98 -28.97 71.99
C LEU A 200 -14.33 -30.26 72.50
N GLY A 201 -13.32 -30.17 73.38
CA GLY A 201 -12.72 -31.36 74.01
C GLY A 201 -11.71 -32.14 73.16
N GLN A 202 -11.21 -31.55 72.08
CA GLN A 202 -10.28 -32.18 71.13
C GLN A 202 -8.88 -31.56 71.14
N ASP A 203 -8.69 -30.49 71.90
CA ASP A 203 -7.39 -29.84 72.03
C ASP A 203 -6.49 -30.64 72.97
N GLN A 204 -5.20 -30.73 72.65
CA GLN A 204 -4.24 -31.47 73.48
C GLN A 204 -4.10 -30.92 74.91
N GLY A 205 -4.39 -29.63 75.11
CA GLY A 205 -4.46 -28.97 76.42
C GLY A 205 -5.86 -28.78 76.99
N ALA A 206 -6.88 -29.30 76.31
CA ALA A 206 -8.27 -29.28 76.75
C ALA A 206 -9.04 -30.47 76.13
N CYS A 207 -8.56 -31.68 76.41
CA CYS A 207 -9.12 -32.94 75.96
C CYS A 207 -10.25 -33.37 76.92
N GLY A 208 -11.34 -33.94 76.41
CA GLY A 208 -12.40 -34.47 77.25
C GLY A 208 -13.75 -34.53 76.53
N VAL A 209 -14.78 -35.08 77.17
CA VAL A 209 -16.09 -35.27 76.57
C VAL A 209 -17.21 -35.23 77.61
N LYS A 210 -18.46 -35.00 77.18
CA LYS A 210 -19.68 -35.01 78.01
C LYS A 210 -19.72 -33.96 79.14
N GLY A 211 -19.16 -32.78 78.91
CA GLY A 211 -19.19 -31.66 79.85
C GLY A 211 -18.39 -31.93 81.13
N LEU A 212 -17.47 -32.90 81.09
CA LEU A 212 -16.47 -33.12 82.13
C LEU A 212 -15.39 -32.03 82.08
N ALA A 213 -14.60 -31.88 83.15
CA ALA A 213 -13.48 -30.94 83.13
C ALA A 213 -12.46 -31.30 82.04
N CYS A 214 -11.98 -30.30 81.31
CA CYS A 214 -10.93 -30.52 80.30
C CYS A 214 -9.60 -30.92 80.94
N GLU A 215 -8.91 -31.91 80.35
CA GLU A 215 -7.58 -32.36 80.78
C GLU A 215 -6.51 -32.13 79.70
N THR A 216 -5.24 -32.07 80.12
CA THR A 216 -4.09 -31.99 79.21
C THR A 216 -3.47 -33.38 79.08
N CYS A 217 -3.39 -33.93 77.86
CA CYS A 217 -2.80 -35.25 77.64
C CYS A 217 -1.30 -35.25 77.98
N THR A 218 -0.81 -36.35 78.59
CA THR A 218 0.58 -36.42 79.04
C THR A 218 1.57 -36.57 77.87
N PRO A 219 2.85 -36.22 78.03
CA PRO A 219 3.84 -36.37 76.97
C PRO A 219 3.92 -37.82 76.47
N GLY A 220 3.52 -38.06 75.21
CA GLY A 220 3.43 -39.39 74.61
C GLY A 220 2.01 -39.86 74.31
N GLU A 221 1.00 -39.13 74.78
CA GLU A 221 -0.42 -39.32 74.44
C GLU A 221 -0.89 -38.25 73.45
N ILE A 222 -1.88 -38.62 72.65
CA ILE A 222 -2.64 -37.68 71.81
C ILE A 222 -4.12 -37.71 72.22
N CYS A 223 -4.77 -36.55 72.16
CA CYS A 223 -6.22 -36.45 72.35
C CYS A 223 -6.91 -36.96 71.09
N LEU A 224 -7.35 -38.22 71.09
CA LEU A 224 -8.01 -38.82 69.94
C LEU A 224 -9.49 -38.42 69.93
N PRO A 225 -10.00 -37.82 68.83
CA PRO A 225 -11.41 -37.43 68.72
C PRO A 225 -12.34 -38.63 68.88
N MET A 226 -13.39 -38.49 69.69
CA MET A 226 -14.42 -39.51 69.88
C MET A 226 -15.69 -39.27 69.05
N GLY A 227 -15.62 -38.36 68.07
CA GLY A 227 -16.73 -37.92 67.22
C GLY A 227 -16.57 -36.46 66.79
N ALA A 228 -17.67 -35.81 66.39
CA ALA A 228 -17.67 -34.38 66.02
C ALA A 228 -17.37 -33.45 67.21
N ILE A 229 -17.61 -33.91 68.44
CA ILE A 229 -17.31 -33.20 69.68
C ILE A 229 -16.75 -34.21 70.70
N GLY A 230 -15.68 -33.86 71.39
CA GLY A 230 -15.03 -34.65 72.44
C GLY A 230 -13.81 -35.46 72.01
N GLY A 231 -12.94 -35.79 72.97
CA GLY A 231 -11.71 -36.56 72.76
C GLY A 231 -11.20 -37.29 74.00
N LEU A 232 -10.33 -38.28 73.81
CA LEU A 232 -9.72 -39.12 74.86
C LEU A 232 -8.20 -39.19 74.69
N CYS A 233 -7.44 -39.00 75.76
CA CYS A 233 -5.99 -39.19 75.75
C CYS A 233 -5.63 -40.68 75.59
N THR A 234 -4.87 -41.02 74.55
CA THR A 234 -4.38 -42.39 74.32
C THR A 234 -2.94 -42.40 73.82
N VAL A 235 -2.21 -43.45 74.18
CA VAL A 235 -0.84 -43.71 73.68
C VAL A 235 -0.89 -44.19 72.24
N THR A 236 -0.14 -43.54 71.35
CA THR A 236 0.03 -44.00 69.96
C THR A 236 1.16 -45.01 69.83
N ALA A 237 0.93 -46.07 69.06
CA ALA A 237 1.96 -46.97 68.54
C ALA A 237 3.03 -46.19 67.76
N SER A 238 4.23 -46.77 67.66
CA SER A 238 5.37 -46.24 66.88
C SER A 238 4.94 -45.74 65.51
N CYS A 239 5.44 -44.59 65.06
CA CYS A 239 5.11 -44.02 63.75
C CYS A 239 5.49 -45.00 62.63
N GLY A 240 4.52 -45.36 61.80
CA GLY A 240 4.70 -46.25 60.66
C GLY A 240 3.49 -46.24 59.72
N PRO A 241 3.52 -47.06 58.65
CA PRO A 241 2.49 -47.05 57.62
C PRO A 241 1.07 -47.35 58.13
N GLY A 242 0.95 -48.02 59.28
CA GLY A 242 -0.33 -48.37 59.90
C GLY A 242 -1.02 -47.25 60.66
N ASN A 243 -0.33 -46.16 60.99
CA ASN A 243 -0.88 -45.07 61.83
C ASN A 243 -0.46 -43.65 61.40
N CYS A 244 0.37 -43.51 60.37
CA CYS A 244 0.81 -42.21 59.87
C CYS A 244 0.52 -42.05 58.38
N PRO A 245 -0.50 -41.26 57.98
CA PRO A 245 -0.75 -40.97 56.57
C PRO A 245 0.35 -40.11 55.93
N GLY A 246 1.05 -39.29 56.73
CA GLY A 246 2.21 -38.49 56.31
C GLY A 246 3.53 -39.25 56.41
N CYS A 247 4.58 -38.63 56.95
CA CYS A 247 5.88 -39.27 57.14
C CYS A 247 6.38 -39.19 58.58
N CYS A 248 7.33 -40.04 58.94
CA CYS A 248 7.85 -40.18 60.29
C CYS A 248 9.16 -39.42 60.49
N ILE A 249 9.19 -38.58 61.54
CA ILE A 249 10.43 -38.05 62.12
C ILE A 249 10.59 -38.72 63.49
N GLY A 250 11.36 -39.81 63.54
CA GLY A 250 11.36 -40.70 64.72
C GLY A 250 9.98 -41.34 64.91
N ASN A 251 9.41 -41.25 66.13
CA ASN A 251 8.06 -41.74 66.44
C ASN A 251 6.96 -40.69 66.22
N LEU A 252 7.29 -39.51 65.72
CA LEU A 252 6.32 -38.45 65.44
C LEU A 252 5.83 -38.55 64.00
N CYS A 253 4.53 -38.78 63.82
CA CYS A 253 3.89 -38.61 62.53
C CYS A 253 3.70 -37.14 62.23
N VAL A 254 4.24 -36.67 61.10
CA VAL A 254 4.01 -35.32 60.59
C VAL A 254 3.31 -35.39 59.24
N ALA A 255 2.59 -34.33 58.88
CA ALA A 255 1.76 -34.28 57.66
C ALA A 255 2.51 -34.58 56.35
N GLY A 256 3.83 -34.42 56.34
CA GLY A 256 4.65 -34.82 55.20
C GLY A 256 4.62 -33.85 54.00
N ASN A 257 4.12 -32.63 54.21
CA ASN A 257 3.91 -31.61 53.18
C ASN A 257 4.90 -30.44 53.25
N GLN A 258 5.88 -30.49 54.15
CA GLN A 258 6.89 -29.44 54.32
C GLN A 258 8.20 -29.81 53.62
N ASN A 259 8.93 -28.81 53.10
CA ASN A 259 10.20 -29.04 52.40
C ASN A 259 11.26 -29.75 53.28
N ALA A 260 11.25 -29.52 54.59
CA ALA A 260 12.17 -30.17 55.53
C ALA A 260 11.70 -31.54 56.02
N SER A 261 10.44 -31.91 55.73
CA SER A 261 9.81 -33.14 56.19
C SER A 261 8.75 -33.62 55.20
N CYS A 262 9.20 -33.99 54.00
CA CYS A 262 8.34 -34.39 52.89
C CYS A 262 8.20 -35.90 52.77
N GLY A 263 6.98 -36.41 52.62
CA GLY A 263 6.72 -37.85 52.46
C GLY A 263 5.28 -38.23 52.80
N ALA A 264 4.91 -39.47 52.51
CA ALA A 264 3.60 -40.04 52.84
C ALA A 264 3.73 -41.54 53.18
N GLY A 265 2.66 -42.11 53.76
CA GLY A 265 2.54 -43.55 54.01
C GLY A 265 3.39 -44.07 55.18
N GLY A 266 3.70 -43.22 56.16
CA GLY A 266 4.40 -43.61 57.39
C GLY A 266 5.85 -44.03 57.18
N LEU A 267 6.45 -43.62 56.06
CA LEU A 267 7.88 -43.75 55.78
C LEU A 267 8.67 -42.59 56.40
N ALA A 268 10.00 -42.71 56.47
CA ALA A 268 10.85 -41.62 56.96
C ALA A 268 10.75 -40.36 56.07
N CYS A 269 10.63 -39.18 56.68
CA CYS A 269 10.55 -37.92 55.96
C CYS A 269 11.84 -37.58 55.19
N GLN A 270 11.70 -36.95 54.02
CA GLN A 270 12.79 -36.46 53.18
C GLN A 270 12.94 -34.94 53.28
N ASN A 271 14.17 -34.42 53.16
CA ASN A 271 14.45 -32.99 53.10
C ASN A 271 14.68 -32.56 51.64
N CYS A 272 13.65 -32.01 51.00
CA CYS A 272 13.68 -31.57 49.61
C CYS A 272 14.59 -30.35 49.39
N THR A 273 14.73 -29.49 50.41
CA THR A 273 15.60 -28.30 50.35
C THR A 273 17.06 -28.68 50.08
N GLY A 274 17.53 -29.78 50.67
CA GLY A 274 18.88 -30.33 50.44
C GLY A 274 19.10 -30.89 49.03
N GLN A 275 18.02 -31.07 48.27
CA GLN A 275 18.02 -31.63 46.91
C GLN A 275 17.67 -30.58 45.84
N GLY A 276 17.52 -29.30 46.22
CA GLY A 276 17.05 -28.25 45.30
C GLY A 276 15.61 -28.45 44.82
N ALA A 277 14.82 -29.23 45.56
CA ALA A 277 13.44 -29.58 45.26
C ALA A 277 12.47 -28.92 46.25
N VAL A 278 11.19 -28.88 45.90
CA VAL A 278 10.10 -28.49 46.80
C VAL A 278 9.22 -29.70 47.08
N CYS A 279 8.66 -29.78 48.29
CA CYS A 279 7.70 -30.80 48.62
C CYS A 279 6.38 -30.48 47.92
N ASN A 280 6.00 -31.29 46.95
CA ASN A 280 4.73 -31.15 46.24
C ASN A 280 4.05 -32.52 46.18
N GLN A 281 2.78 -32.58 46.62
CA GLN A 281 2.03 -33.83 46.77
C GLN A 281 2.79 -34.91 47.55
N ASN A 282 3.37 -34.52 48.70
CA ASN A 282 4.13 -35.40 49.59
C ASN A 282 5.35 -36.09 48.94
N LYS A 283 5.87 -35.55 47.82
CA LYS A 283 7.10 -35.99 47.15
C LYS A 283 8.03 -34.81 46.91
N CYS A 284 9.34 -35.04 47.02
CA CYS A 284 10.31 -34.05 46.57
C CYS A 284 10.28 -33.96 45.05
N GLN A 285 9.78 -32.83 44.54
CA GLN A 285 9.73 -32.53 43.12
C GLN A 285 10.66 -31.35 42.84
N ILE A 286 11.55 -31.50 41.87
CA ILE A 286 12.30 -30.36 41.35
C ILE A 286 11.27 -29.48 40.64
N PRO A 287 11.12 -28.19 41.01
CA PRO A 287 10.21 -27.29 40.30
C PRO A 287 10.50 -27.33 38.80
N PRO A 288 9.49 -27.28 37.92
CA PRO A 288 9.74 -27.12 36.49
C PRO A 288 10.63 -25.89 36.29
N PRO A 289 11.62 -25.96 35.37
CA PRO A 289 12.61 -24.91 35.20
C PRO A 289 11.88 -23.58 35.01
N GLN A 290 12.11 -22.65 35.93
CA GLN A 290 11.51 -21.32 35.84
C GLN A 290 11.95 -20.72 34.51
N CYS A 291 10.98 -20.21 33.74
CA CYS A 291 11.29 -19.48 32.52
C CYS A 291 12.18 -18.30 32.89
N ASN A 292 13.37 -18.23 32.28
CA ASN A 292 14.37 -17.21 32.53
C ASN A 292 15.26 -17.04 31.28
N ALA A 293 16.21 -16.10 31.36
CA ALA A 293 17.09 -15.76 30.24
C ALA A 293 17.96 -16.93 29.73
N GLN A 294 18.18 -17.98 30.53
CA GLN A 294 19.01 -19.13 30.19
C GLN A 294 18.26 -20.19 29.38
N ASN A 295 16.92 -20.24 29.49
CA ASN A 295 16.08 -21.26 28.85
C ASN A 295 14.98 -20.69 27.95
N CYS A 296 14.88 -19.36 27.82
CA CYS A 296 13.89 -18.70 26.98
C CYS A 296 14.51 -17.56 26.16
N THR A 297 14.48 -17.69 24.83
CA THR A 297 14.91 -16.65 23.89
C THR A 297 13.83 -15.55 23.71
N GLY A 298 12.56 -15.91 23.87
CA GLY A 298 11.42 -14.99 23.89
C GLY A 298 11.15 -14.40 25.28
N CYS A 299 9.90 -14.36 25.71
CA CYS A 299 9.51 -13.85 27.03
C CYS A 299 8.76 -14.90 27.86
N CYS A 300 8.70 -14.66 29.17
CA CYS A 300 8.09 -15.55 30.14
C CYS A 300 6.66 -15.13 30.47
N GLN A 301 5.71 -16.04 30.21
CA GLN A 301 4.35 -15.97 30.73
C GLN A 301 4.22 -17.01 31.83
N GLY A 302 4.47 -16.61 33.07
CA GLY A 302 4.61 -17.55 34.19
C GLY A 302 5.84 -18.45 34.00
N THR A 303 5.64 -19.77 34.01
CA THR A 303 6.70 -20.77 33.78
C THR A 303 6.89 -21.13 32.30
N THR A 304 6.06 -20.61 31.41
CA THR A 304 6.08 -20.94 29.98
C THR A 304 6.88 -19.91 29.18
N CYS A 305 7.87 -20.39 28.41
CA CYS A 305 8.55 -19.58 27.41
C CYS A 305 7.67 -19.47 26.16
N VAL A 306 7.35 -18.24 25.75
CA VAL A 306 6.62 -17.96 24.52
C VAL A 306 7.49 -17.15 23.56
N GLY A 307 7.17 -17.19 22.26
CA GLY A 307 8.02 -16.62 21.20
C GLY A 307 8.23 -15.10 21.25
N GLY A 308 7.49 -14.36 22.08
CA GLY A 308 7.77 -12.95 22.34
C GLY A 308 7.33 -11.95 21.26
N THR A 309 6.63 -12.41 20.21
CA THR A 309 6.23 -11.60 19.05
C THR A 309 4.76 -11.20 19.05
N LEU A 310 3.96 -11.75 19.97
CA LEU A 310 2.53 -11.46 20.07
C LEU A 310 2.30 -10.15 20.82
N GLN A 311 1.26 -9.44 20.41
CA GLN A 311 0.90 -8.12 20.91
C GLN A 311 0.62 -8.08 22.43
N THR A 312 0.08 -9.18 22.98
CA THR A 312 -0.19 -9.37 24.41
C THR A 312 0.94 -10.12 25.14
N GLN A 313 1.94 -10.62 24.42
CA GLN A 313 3.05 -11.42 24.92
C GLN A 313 4.38 -11.00 24.26
N CYS A 314 4.72 -9.72 24.39
CA CYS A 314 5.87 -9.12 23.73
C CYS A 314 7.11 -9.10 24.62
N GLY A 315 8.27 -9.51 24.12
CA GLY A 315 9.53 -9.43 24.86
C GLY A 315 10.57 -10.46 24.42
N THR A 316 11.81 -10.30 24.87
CA THR A 316 12.93 -11.22 24.61
C THR A 316 13.78 -11.46 25.85
N GLY A 317 14.67 -12.46 25.78
CA GLY A 317 15.68 -12.69 26.81
C GLY A 317 15.12 -13.20 28.14
N GLY A 318 14.01 -13.93 28.12
CA GLY A 318 13.42 -14.57 29.29
C GLY A 318 12.93 -13.59 30.36
N GLN A 319 12.67 -12.34 29.97
CA GLN A 319 11.99 -11.35 30.80
C GLN A 319 10.47 -11.60 30.80
N ALA A 320 9.75 -11.01 31.75
CA ALA A 320 8.28 -11.08 31.77
C ALA A 320 7.68 -10.51 30.48
N CYS A 321 6.72 -11.22 29.88
CA CYS A 321 6.02 -10.76 28.69
C CYS A 321 5.24 -9.46 28.95
N GLN A 322 5.30 -8.54 27.99
CA GLN A 322 4.59 -7.27 28.04
C GLN A 322 3.33 -7.29 27.16
N ASN A 323 2.25 -6.69 27.64
CA ASN A 323 1.03 -6.45 26.86
C ASN A 323 1.10 -5.07 26.23
N CYS A 324 1.54 -4.99 24.96
CA CYS A 324 1.69 -3.71 24.28
C CYS A 324 0.34 -3.04 24.00
N THR A 325 -0.75 -3.78 23.80
CA THR A 325 -2.09 -3.21 23.60
C THR A 325 -2.56 -2.46 24.83
N ALA A 326 -2.36 -3.01 26.03
CA ALA A 326 -2.69 -2.35 27.29
C ALA A 326 -1.90 -1.04 27.50
N GLN A 327 -0.75 -0.91 26.84
CA GLN A 327 0.11 0.27 26.90
C GLN A 327 -0.11 1.25 25.72
N GLY A 328 -1.04 0.99 24.80
CA GLY A 328 -1.21 1.78 23.58
C GLY A 328 0.00 1.72 22.63
N ARG A 329 0.76 0.61 22.69
CA ARG A 329 1.98 0.33 21.93
C ARG A 329 1.78 -0.84 20.98
N VAL A 330 2.75 -1.15 20.14
CA VAL A 330 2.76 -2.32 19.26
C VAL A 330 4.01 -3.16 19.51
N CYS A 331 3.86 -4.48 19.51
CA CYS A 331 4.99 -5.40 19.55
C CYS A 331 5.66 -5.48 18.17
N THR A 332 6.83 -4.86 18.03
CA THR A 332 7.65 -4.93 16.81
C THR A 332 9.04 -5.39 17.21
N SER A 333 9.57 -6.42 16.54
CA SER A 333 10.86 -7.04 16.88
C SER A 333 10.98 -7.40 18.37
N ALA A 334 9.88 -7.91 18.94
CA ALA A 334 9.77 -8.31 20.35
C ALA A 334 10.08 -7.18 21.37
N GLN A 335 9.81 -5.93 20.98
CA GLN A 335 9.76 -4.77 21.88
C GLN A 335 8.44 -4.02 21.76
N CYS A 336 7.87 -3.57 22.88
CA CYS A 336 6.73 -2.64 22.86
C CYS A 336 7.20 -1.25 22.44
N VAL A 337 7.11 -0.98 21.14
CA VAL A 337 7.36 0.33 20.56
C VAL A 337 6.07 1.14 20.52
N SER A 338 6.17 2.44 20.67
CA SER A 338 5.00 3.31 20.56
C SER A 338 4.36 3.17 19.18
N ALA A 339 3.04 2.96 19.15
CA ALA A 339 2.28 2.86 17.90
C ALA A 339 2.57 4.10 17.04
N CYS A 340 2.78 3.91 15.74
CA CYS A 340 3.01 5.03 14.85
C CYS A 340 1.75 5.88 14.79
N ASN A 341 1.86 7.12 15.25
CA ASN A 341 0.78 8.10 15.31
C ASN A 341 1.38 9.51 15.28
N ALA A 342 0.53 10.53 15.34
CA ALA A 342 0.96 11.93 15.27
C ALA A 342 1.98 12.34 16.35
N ALA A 343 1.92 11.75 17.55
CA ALA A 343 2.85 12.08 18.64
C ALA A 343 4.22 11.42 18.47
N THR A 344 4.26 10.23 17.88
CA THR A 344 5.48 9.41 17.74
C THR A 344 6.15 9.57 16.38
N CYS A 345 5.41 10.09 15.39
CA CYS A 345 5.86 10.34 14.04
C CYS A 345 5.46 11.74 13.52
N PRO A 346 5.71 12.83 14.28
CA PRO A 346 5.22 14.17 13.92
C PRO A 346 5.77 14.64 12.57
N ASN A 347 7.01 14.28 12.25
CA ASN A 347 7.69 14.67 11.02
C ASN A 347 7.61 13.63 9.90
N GLY A 348 6.85 12.54 10.07
CA GLY A 348 6.82 11.40 9.14
C GLY A 348 5.44 10.81 8.97
N CYS A 349 5.35 9.68 8.28
CA CYS A 349 4.11 8.90 8.13
C CYS A 349 4.34 7.43 8.53
N CYS A 350 3.23 6.72 8.72
CA CYS A 350 3.20 5.35 9.17
C CYS A 350 3.11 4.39 7.99
N ASN A 351 4.19 3.64 7.74
CA ASN A 351 4.16 2.47 6.86
C ASN A 351 3.95 1.23 7.74
N GLY A 352 2.68 0.82 7.88
CA GLY A 352 2.29 -0.06 8.99
C GLY A 352 2.48 0.66 10.33
N ASN A 353 3.22 0.04 11.26
CA ASN A 353 3.55 0.62 12.57
C ASN A 353 4.94 1.27 12.65
N THR A 354 5.64 1.36 11.51
CA THR A 354 6.96 1.98 11.43
C THR A 354 6.83 3.43 10.99
N CYS A 355 7.35 4.35 11.80
CA CYS A 355 7.50 5.75 11.40
C CYS A 355 8.62 5.86 10.36
N VAL A 356 8.29 6.29 9.16
CA VAL A 356 9.26 6.60 8.10
C VAL A 356 9.28 8.10 7.82
N THR A 357 10.35 8.58 7.17
CA THR A 357 10.56 10.02 6.91
C THR A 357 9.44 10.68 6.08
N GLY A 358 8.62 9.88 5.38
CA GLY A 358 7.47 10.37 4.64
C GLY A 358 7.82 11.14 3.36
N SER A 359 9.04 10.96 2.84
CA SER A 359 9.58 11.66 1.68
C SER A 359 9.71 10.80 0.42
N ALA A 360 9.37 9.51 0.49
CA ALA A 360 9.47 8.59 -0.64
C ALA A 360 8.16 8.56 -1.45
N ASN A 361 8.24 8.37 -2.77
CA ASN A 361 7.04 8.28 -3.62
C ASN A 361 6.12 7.11 -3.21
N THR A 362 6.66 6.02 -2.67
CA THR A 362 5.89 4.87 -2.18
C THR A 362 5.49 4.99 -0.70
N ALA A 363 5.99 6.00 0.01
CA ALA A 363 5.70 6.23 1.43
C ALA A 363 5.74 7.73 1.76
N CYS A 364 4.72 8.45 1.30
CA CYS A 364 4.61 9.91 1.41
C CYS A 364 3.62 10.33 2.49
N GLY A 365 3.99 11.30 3.34
CA GLY A 365 3.09 11.83 4.36
C GLY A 365 3.81 12.49 5.54
N THR A 366 3.03 13.09 6.45
CA THR A 366 3.52 13.72 7.68
C THR A 366 2.48 13.62 8.80
N GLY A 367 2.85 13.95 10.05
CA GLY A 367 1.91 13.94 11.18
C GLY A 367 1.44 12.55 11.61
N GLY A 368 2.21 11.50 11.32
CA GLY A 368 1.93 10.14 11.78
C GLY A 368 0.63 9.54 11.25
N VAL A 369 0.16 10.02 10.11
CA VAL A 369 -0.91 9.37 9.32
C VAL A 369 -0.34 8.21 8.50
N THR A 370 -1.19 7.34 7.96
CA THR A 370 -0.76 6.27 7.05
C THR A 370 -0.07 6.85 5.81
N CYS A 371 1.10 6.31 5.46
CA CYS A 371 1.83 6.72 4.28
C CYS A 371 1.04 6.45 2.99
N GLN A 372 1.02 7.42 2.08
CA GLN A 372 0.46 7.24 0.74
C GLN A 372 1.52 6.78 -0.27
N ASN A 373 1.13 5.91 -1.19
CA ASN A 373 1.90 5.56 -2.37
C ASN A 373 1.49 6.46 -3.53
N CYS A 374 2.22 7.56 -3.75
CA CYS A 374 1.98 8.51 -4.83
C CYS A 374 2.18 7.89 -6.22
N SER A 375 3.11 6.93 -6.34
CA SER A 375 3.41 6.26 -7.61
C SER A 375 2.21 5.49 -8.17
N ALA A 376 1.31 5.01 -7.30
CA ALA A 376 0.09 4.30 -7.71
C ALA A 376 -0.85 5.15 -8.58
N ASN A 377 -0.80 6.48 -8.41
CA ASN A 377 -1.58 7.45 -9.19
C ASN A 377 -0.70 8.28 -10.15
N GLY A 378 0.55 7.86 -10.40
CA GLY A 378 1.49 8.61 -11.23
C GLY A 378 2.01 9.93 -10.62
N ASN A 379 1.83 10.13 -9.31
CA ASN A 379 2.27 11.30 -8.57
C ASN A 379 3.65 11.11 -7.93
N VAL A 380 4.27 12.21 -7.49
CA VAL A 380 5.52 12.20 -6.70
C VAL A 380 5.28 12.76 -5.31
N CYS A 381 6.10 12.34 -4.34
CA CYS A 381 6.07 12.90 -3.01
C CYS A 381 6.82 14.24 -2.98
N GLN A 382 6.10 15.35 -2.93
CA GLN A 382 6.66 16.69 -2.77
C GLN A 382 6.05 17.38 -1.55
N GLY A 383 6.91 17.93 -0.69
CA GLY A 383 6.45 18.57 0.55
C GLY A 383 5.68 17.62 1.48
N LYS A 384 5.99 16.32 1.46
CA LYS A 384 5.27 15.26 2.21
C LYS A 384 3.79 15.10 1.82
N THR A 385 3.43 15.52 0.61
CA THR A 385 2.12 15.32 0.01
C THR A 385 2.27 14.71 -1.38
N CYS A 386 1.32 13.86 -1.78
CA CYS A 386 1.29 13.35 -3.15
C CYS A 386 0.86 14.47 -4.09
N GLN A 387 1.80 14.96 -4.88
CA GLN A 387 1.56 16.00 -5.86
C GLN A 387 1.83 15.45 -7.26
N PRO A 388 1.14 15.97 -8.30
CA PRO A 388 1.53 15.69 -9.67
C PRO A 388 3.03 15.93 -9.84
N PRO A 389 3.74 15.08 -10.61
CA PRO A 389 5.14 15.31 -10.89
C PRO A 389 5.32 16.74 -11.41
N PRO A 390 6.40 17.46 -11.00
CA PRO A 390 6.75 18.72 -11.62
C PRO A 390 6.74 18.53 -13.14
N CYS A 391 6.03 19.42 -13.81
CA CYS A 391 5.99 19.38 -15.25
C CYS A 391 7.40 19.69 -15.78
N SER A 392 7.92 18.76 -16.58
CA SER A 392 9.26 18.77 -17.13
C SER A 392 9.29 18.02 -18.45
N ALA A 393 10.42 18.05 -19.16
CA ALA A 393 10.57 17.30 -20.41
C ALA A 393 10.30 15.80 -20.26
N ALA A 394 10.59 15.21 -19.09
CA ALA A 394 10.36 13.78 -18.82
C ALA A 394 8.88 13.45 -18.60
N THR A 395 8.16 14.34 -17.92
CA THR A 395 6.75 14.14 -17.52
C THR A 395 5.76 14.73 -18.53
N CYS A 396 6.23 15.61 -19.41
CA CYS A 396 5.43 16.30 -20.43
C CYS A 396 6.16 16.38 -21.81
N PRO A 397 6.66 15.27 -22.37
CA PRO A 397 7.49 15.28 -23.58
C PRO A 397 6.75 15.86 -24.79
N ASN A 398 5.45 15.58 -24.88
CA ASN A 398 4.60 16.02 -25.98
C ASN A 398 3.80 17.30 -25.67
N GLY A 399 4.05 17.98 -24.55
CA GLY A 399 3.25 19.13 -24.12
C GLY A 399 4.10 20.23 -23.49
N CYS A 400 3.45 21.23 -22.91
CA CYS A 400 4.10 22.30 -22.16
C CYS A 400 3.51 22.42 -20.75
N CYS A 401 4.21 23.15 -19.90
CA CYS A 401 3.90 23.32 -18.50
C CYS A 401 3.15 24.62 -18.25
N ASN A 402 1.88 24.50 -17.85
CA ASN A 402 1.12 25.60 -17.29
C ASN A 402 1.16 25.48 -15.75
N GLY A 403 2.15 26.14 -15.13
CA GLY A 403 2.57 25.81 -13.77
C GLY A 403 3.14 24.39 -13.72
N ASN A 404 2.71 23.59 -12.74
CA ASN A 404 3.07 22.15 -12.64
C ASN A 404 2.15 21.23 -13.47
N THR A 405 1.19 21.78 -14.21
CA THR A 405 0.25 20.98 -15.00
C THR A 405 0.77 20.81 -16.43
N CYS A 406 0.98 19.56 -16.85
CA CYS A 406 1.25 19.25 -18.25
C CYS A 406 -0.04 19.43 -19.06
N VAL A 407 -0.02 20.31 -20.05
CA VAL A 407 -1.11 20.49 -21.01
C VAL A 407 -0.64 20.14 -22.41
N THR A 408 -1.58 19.89 -23.33
CA THR A 408 -1.29 19.41 -24.69
C THR A 408 -0.41 20.34 -25.52
N GLY A 409 -0.30 21.62 -25.14
CA GLY A 409 0.58 22.58 -25.79
C GLY A 409 0.10 23.08 -27.15
N SER A 410 -1.18 22.87 -27.48
CA SER A 410 -1.79 23.21 -28.76
C SER A 410 -2.71 24.43 -28.71
N ALA A 411 -2.92 25.03 -27.53
CA ALA A 411 -3.80 26.17 -27.38
C ALA A 411 -3.03 27.49 -27.61
N ASN A 412 -3.67 28.49 -28.19
CA ASN A 412 -3.05 29.82 -28.37
C ASN A 412 -2.60 30.47 -27.05
N THR A 413 -3.26 30.13 -25.94
CA THR A 413 -2.92 30.62 -24.60
C THR A 413 -1.98 29.70 -23.82
N ALA A 414 -1.68 28.51 -24.36
CA ALA A 414 -0.79 27.52 -23.74
C ALA A 414 -0.09 26.68 -24.82
N CYS A 415 0.85 27.31 -25.52
CA CYS A 415 1.57 26.76 -26.67
C CYS A 415 2.98 26.30 -26.28
N GLY A 416 3.38 25.11 -26.72
CA GLY A 416 4.73 24.59 -26.48
C GLY A 416 4.82 23.07 -26.49
N THR A 417 6.04 22.54 -26.45
CA THR A 417 6.32 21.10 -26.36
C THR A 417 7.59 20.83 -25.55
N GLY A 418 7.85 19.58 -25.16
CA GLY A 418 9.08 19.21 -24.46
C GLY A 418 9.12 19.64 -22.99
N GLY A 419 7.95 19.85 -22.37
CA GLY A 419 7.83 20.14 -20.94
C GLY A 419 8.50 21.45 -20.50
N VAL A 420 8.62 22.41 -21.41
CA VAL A 420 8.97 23.80 -21.11
C VAL A 420 7.74 24.58 -20.68
N ALA A 421 7.91 25.78 -20.11
CA ALA A 421 6.80 26.66 -19.77
C ALA A 421 5.94 26.99 -21.01
N CYS A 422 4.63 26.89 -20.87
CA CYS A 422 3.70 27.23 -21.95
C CYS A 422 3.77 28.72 -22.29
N GLN A 423 3.79 29.03 -23.59
CA GLN A 423 3.72 30.39 -24.09
C GLN A 423 2.27 30.78 -24.40
N ASN A 424 1.90 32.01 -24.05
CA ASN A 424 0.63 32.59 -24.47
C ASN A 424 0.85 33.46 -25.73
N CYS A 425 0.60 32.88 -26.89
CA CYS A 425 0.82 33.52 -28.18
C CYS A 425 -0.09 34.73 -28.40
N THR A 426 -1.28 34.79 -27.77
CA THR A 426 -2.22 35.90 -28.00
C THR A 426 -1.70 37.24 -27.48
N THR A 427 -0.78 37.22 -26.50
CA THR A 427 -0.16 38.43 -25.95
C THR A 427 0.65 39.23 -26.99
N GLN A 428 1.11 38.56 -28.05
CA GLN A 428 1.86 39.16 -29.15
C GLN A 428 1.07 39.18 -30.46
N GLY A 429 -0.25 38.88 -30.43
CA GLY A 429 -1.06 38.72 -31.64
C GLY A 429 -0.67 37.50 -32.49
N ASN A 430 -0.12 36.47 -31.86
CA ASN A 430 0.34 35.24 -32.49
C ASN A 430 -0.65 34.09 -32.24
N VAL A 431 -0.57 33.04 -33.06
CA VAL A 431 -1.30 31.77 -32.89
C VAL A 431 -0.34 30.62 -32.62
N CYS A 432 -0.81 29.55 -31.99
CA CYS A 432 -0.03 28.35 -31.77
C CYS A 432 -0.04 27.48 -33.04
N SER A 433 1.12 27.23 -33.63
CA SER A 433 1.25 26.39 -34.83
C SER A 433 1.01 24.90 -34.53
N ALA A 434 0.82 24.10 -35.58
CA ALA A 434 0.79 22.64 -35.47
C ALA A 434 2.09 22.05 -34.87
N GLN A 435 3.22 22.75 -35.05
CA GLN A 435 4.52 22.42 -34.45
C GLN A 435 4.68 23.01 -33.03
N LYS A 436 3.59 23.44 -32.39
CA LYS A 436 3.54 23.91 -31.00
C LYS A 436 4.47 25.10 -30.73
N SER A 437 4.56 26.01 -31.70
CA SER A 437 5.36 27.24 -31.62
C SER A 437 4.47 28.47 -31.87
N CYS A 438 4.72 29.57 -31.16
CA CYS A 438 4.01 30.82 -31.43
C CYS A 438 4.48 31.41 -32.75
N ILE A 439 3.55 31.55 -33.70
CA ILE A 439 3.79 32.17 -35.01
C ILE A 439 2.86 33.37 -35.18
N PRO A 440 3.27 34.41 -35.93
CA PRO A 440 2.40 35.53 -36.28
C PRO A 440 1.03 35.07 -36.76
N GLN A 441 -0.05 35.63 -36.21
CA GLN A 441 -1.39 35.35 -36.71
C GLN A 441 -1.43 35.71 -38.19
N CYS A 442 -1.87 34.76 -39.01
CA CYS A 442 -1.94 34.97 -40.44
C CYS A 442 -2.83 36.19 -40.76
N SER A 443 -2.28 37.10 -41.56
CA SER A 443 -2.93 38.33 -42.00
C SER A 443 -2.36 38.77 -43.35
N ALA A 444 -2.98 39.76 -43.98
CA ALA A 444 -2.48 40.36 -45.22
C ALA A 444 -1.04 40.89 -45.10
N ALA A 445 -0.59 41.23 -43.89
CA ALA A 445 0.74 41.81 -43.64
C ALA A 445 1.87 40.77 -43.66
N ASN A 446 1.57 39.49 -43.40
CA ASN A 446 2.58 38.44 -43.24
C ASN A 446 2.29 37.17 -44.07
N CYS A 447 1.17 37.14 -44.81
CA CYS A 447 0.79 36.01 -45.65
C CYS A 447 0.46 36.45 -47.08
N PRO A 448 1.36 36.21 -48.06
CA PRO A 448 1.06 36.43 -49.47
C PRO A 448 -0.07 35.54 -50.02
N GLY A 449 -0.29 34.37 -49.41
CA GLY A 449 -1.34 33.42 -49.74
C GLY A 449 -2.62 33.62 -48.94
N CYS A 450 -3.17 32.58 -48.33
CA CYS A 450 -4.42 32.64 -47.56
C CYS A 450 -4.26 32.05 -46.15
N CYS A 451 -5.11 32.47 -45.23
CA CYS A 451 -5.15 32.00 -43.85
C CYS A 451 -6.16 30.87 -43.70
N ASP A 452 -5.76 29.73 -43.15
CA ASP A 452 -6.73 28.71 -42.77
C ASP A 452 -7.43 29.06 -41.43
N SER A 453 -8.38 28.20 -41.03
CA SER A 453 -9.19 28.39 -39.83
C SER A 453 -8.41 28.35 -38.51
N VAL A 454 -7.14 27.91 -38.52
CA VAL A 454 -6.25 27.91 -37.35
C VAL A 454 -5.23 29.04 -37.39
N GLY A 455 -5.33 29.94 -38.38
CA GLY A 455 -4.48 31.12 -38.52
C GLY A 455 -3.10 30.82 -39.09
N VAL A 456 -2.93 29.70 -39.80
CA VAL A 456 -1.69 29.35 -40.51
C VAL A 456 -1.75 29.90 -41.94
N CYS A 457 -0.64 30.52 -42.36
CA CYS A 457 -0.48 30.99 -43.74
C CYS A 457 -0.22 29.80 -44.67
N ASN A 458 -1.12 29.63 -45.64
CA ASN A 458 -0.99 28.67 -46.72
C ASN A 458 -0.67 29.42 -48.01
N ALA A 459 0.07 28.79 -48.93
CA ALA A 459 0.53 29.44 -50.16
C ALA A 459 -0.60 29.81 -51.16
N GLY A 460 -1.83 29.36 -50.90
CA GLY A 460 -3.03 29.91 -51.54
C GLY A 460 -3.28 29.45 -52.97
N PHE A 461 -2.66 28.34 -53.42
CA PHE A 461 -2.79 27.83 -54.79
C PHE A 461 -3.38 26.41 -54.87
N THR A 462 -3.61 25.74 -53.75
CA THR A 462 -4.13 24.37 -53.76
C THR A 462 -5.65 24.38 -53.84
N GLY A 463 -6.23 23.33 -54.45
CA GLY A 463 -7.68 23.22 -54.59
C GLY A 463 -8.44 23.22 -53.25
N SER A 464 -7.79 22.82 -52.15
CA SER A 464 -8.38 22.84 -50.81
C SER A 464 -8.01 24.07 -49.97
N LYS A 465 -7.08 24.91 -50.42
CA LYS A 465 -6.60 26.13 -49.74
C LYS A 465 -6.29 27.23 -50.77
N CYS A 466 -7.34 27.76 -51.38
CA CYS A 466 -7.27 28.80 -52.40
C CYS A 466 -7.45 30.20 -51.80
N GLY A 467 -6.61 31.15 -52.19
CA GLY A 467 -6.74 32.56 -51.79
C GLY A 467 -5.42 33.32 -51.83
N SER A 468 -5.45 34.63 -51.64
CA SER A 468 -4.26 35.49 -51.66
C SER A 468 -4.42 36.70 -50.74
N GLY A 469 -3.30 37.31 -50.35
CA GLY A 469 -3.28 38.53 -49.54
C GLY A 469 -3.79 38.35 -48.11
N GLY A 470 -3.58 37.18 -47.51
CA GLY A 470 -3.96 36.88 -46.13
C GLY A 470 -5.47 36.79 -45.90
N ALA A 471 -6.27 36.67 -46.96
CA ALA A 471 -7.69 36.34 -46.87
C ALA A 471 -7.90 34.89 -46.41
N THR A 472 -9.11 34.52 -45.98
CA THR A 472 -9.42 33.15 -45.58
C THR A 472 -9.30 32.17 -46.76
N CYS A 473 -8.67 31.02 -46.54
CA CYS A 473 -8.54 29.99 -47.57
C CYS A 473 -9.90 29.38 -47.93
N ALA A 474 -10.22 29.37 -49.22
CA ALA A 474 -11.37 28.67 -49.79
C ALA A 474 -11.02 27.23 -50.19
N ASN A 475 -11.95 26.29 -50.00
CA ASN A 475 -11.81 24.90 -50.44
C ASN A 475 -12.60 24.68 -51.74
N CYS A 476 -11.98 24.94 -52.88
CA CYS A 476 -12.58 24.79 -54.20
C CYS A 476 -12.90 23.32 -54.52
N THR A 477 -12.11 22.37 -54.03
CA THR A 477 -12.41 20.94 -54.22
C THR A 477 -13.74 20.50 -53.59
N SER A 478 -14.13 21.12 -52.46
CA SER A 478 -15.44 20.87 -51.85
C SER A 478 -16.61 21.50 -52.62
N GLN A 479 -16.32 22.44 -53.52
CA GLN A 479 -17.29 23.15 -54.36
C GLN A 479 -17.34 22.60 -55.79
N GLY A 480 -16.54 21.57 -56.11
CA GLY A 480 -16.40 21.06 -57.48
C GLY A 480 -15.58 21.96 -58.41
N ASP A 481 -14.90 22.96 -57.85
CA ASP A 481 -14.13 23.97 -58.57
C ASP A 481 -12.62 23.77 -58.42
N THR A 482 -11.85 24.51 -59.21
CA THR A 482 -10.39 24.59 -59.07
C THR A 482 -9.96 25.96 -58.55
N CYS A 483 -8.81 26.03 -57.87
CA CYS A 483 -8.26 27.30 -57.43
C CYS A 483 -7.73 28.08 -58.63
N ASN A 484 -8.37 29.20 -58.97
CA ASN A 484 -7.91 30.06 -60.04
C ASN A 484 -6.76 30.94 -59.53
N ILE A 485 -5.53 30.52 -59.82
CA ILE A 485 -4.30 31.18 -59.35
C ILE A 485 -3.95 32.46 -60.13
N THR A 486 -4.62 32.72 -61.26
CA THR A 486 -4.43 33.93 -62.08
C THR A 486 -5.38 35.06 -61.71
N ALA A 487 -6.43 34.77 -60.95
CA ALA A 487 -7.31 35.78 -60.37
C ALA A 487 -6.62 36.53 -59.21
N VAL A 488 -6.86 37.84 -59.10
CA VAL A 488 -6.37 38.69 -58.00
C VAL A 488 -7.56 39.42 -57.34
N PRO A 489 -7.98 39.02 -56.12
CA PRO A 489 -7.47 37.90 -55.34
C PRO A 489 -7.83 36.53 -55.93
N ARG A 490 -7.07 35.49 -55.58
CA ARG A 490 -7.32 34.11 -56.05
C ARG A 490 -8.67 33.62 -55.54
N VAL A 491 -9.49 33.05 -56.43
CA VAL A 491 -10.85 32.60 -56.14
C VAL A 491 -11.10 31.18 -56.65
N CYS A 492 -12.10 30.51 -56.07
CA CYS A 492 -12.63 29.28 -56.67
C CYS A 492 -13.34 29.64 -57.97
N SER A 493 -12.98 28.94 -59.03
CA SER A 493 -13.60 29.12 -60.35
C SER A 493 -13.81 27.76 -60.99
N SER A 494 -14.93 27.63 -61.66
CA SER A 494 -15.19 26.61 -62.67
C SER A 494 -14.38 26.93 -63.94
N GLN A 495 -13.04 26.97 -63.86
CA GLN A 495 -12.22 27.08 -65.06
C GLN A 495 -12.32 25.79 -65.90
N PRO A 496 -12.31 25.87 -67.24
CA PRO A 496 -12.59 24.74 -68.10
C PRO A 496 -11.57 23.61 -67.95
N SER A 497 -12.08 22.42 -67.73
CA SER A 497 -11.42 21.12 -67.65
C SER A 497 -10.84 20.65 -69.00
N ASN A 498 -9.75 21.26 -69.47
CA ASN A 498 -8.95 20.71 -70.59
C ASN A 498 -7.58 20.19 -70.11
N CYS A 499 -7.51 19.59 -68.92
CA CYS A 499 -6.34 18.87 -68.42
C CYS A 499 -6.80 17.45 -67.99
N PRO A 500 -6.43 16.38 -68.71
CA PRO A 500 -5.61 16.40 -69.92
C PRO A 500 -6.38 16.96 -71.14
N ALA A 501 -5.73 17.80 -71.95
CA ALA A 501 -6.27 18.22 -73.23
C ALA A 501 -6.24 17.04 -74.20
N THR A 502 -7.23 16.93 -75.09
CA THR A 502 -7.25 15.86 -76.11
C THR A 502 -6.05 15.97 -77.05
N TYR A 503 -5.27 14.91 -77.15
CA TYR A 503 -4.21 14.76 -78.12
C TYR A 503 -4.67 13.82 -79.23
N GLY A 504 -4.79 14.32 -80.45
CA GLY A 504 -5.29 13.54 -81.58
C GLY A 504 -4.23 12.58 -82.13
N LYS A 505 -3.34 13.10 -82.97
CA LYS A 505 -2.23 12.36 -83.57
C LYS A 505 -0.99 13.23 -83.56
N CYS A 506 0.18 12.60 -83.56
CA CYS A 506 1.44 13.33 -83.68
C CYS A 506 1.47 14.22 -84.94
N PRO A 507 1.66 15.54 -84.80
CA PRO A 507 1.77 16.43 -85.95
C PRO A 507 2.98 16.13 -86.83
N ALA A 508 2.84 16.36 -88.13
CA ALA A 508 3.94 16.19 -89.08
C ALA A 508 5.09 17.17 -88.76
N GLY A 509 6.33 16.65 -88.75
CA GLY A 509 7.54 17.45 -88.50
C GLY A 509 7.96 17.57 -87.04
N VAL A 510 7.21 16.99 -86.10
CA VAL A 510 7.62 16.88 -84.70
C VAL A 510 8.81 15.93 -84.59
N LYS A 511 9.86 16.38 -83.89
CA LYS A 511 11.08 15.61 -83.58
C LYS A 511 11.67 16.12 -82.29
N THR A 512 12.43 15.28 -81.58
CA THR A 512 13.19 15.77 -80.44
C THR A 512 14.31 16.68 -80.92
N THR A 513 14.35 17.91 -80.43
CA THR A 513 15.42 18.86 -80.74
C THR A 513 16.70 18.42 -80.04
N PRO A 514 17.78 18.13 -80.78
CA PRO A 514 19.05 17.78 -80.17
C PRO A 514 19.59 18.93 -79.32
N VAL A 515 20.09 18.62 -78.12
CA VAL A 515 20.80 19.60 -77.31
C VAL A 515 22.14 19.89 -77.99
N THR A 516 22.41 21.17 -78.24
CA THR A 516 23.72 21.59 -78.76
C THR A 516 24.68 21.70 -77.59
N ALA A 517 25.91 21.19 -77.73
CA ALA A 517 26.91 21.35 -76.69
C ALA A 517 27.17 22.85 -76.43
N THR A 518 27.15 23.23 -75.16
CA THR A 518 27.40 24.58 -74.67
C THR A 518 28.50 24.53 -73.62
N ASN A 519 29.29 25.59 -73.51
CA ASN A 519 30.36 25.70 -72.53
C ASN A 519 29.89 26.50 -71.30
N ALA A 520 28.69 26.18 -70.82
CA ALA A 520 27.91 27.02 -69.92
C ALA A 520 28.08 26.69 -68.42
N CYS A 521 28.48 25.46 -68.09
CA CYS A 521 28.60 24.96 -66.72
C CYS A 521 30.07 24.80 -66.31
N SER A 522 30.39 25.22 -65.08
CA SER A 522 31.65 24.89 -64.44
C SER A 522 31.63 23.46 -63.88
N ALA A 523 32.80 22.86 -63.66
CA ALA A 523 32.91 21.56 -63.00
C ALA A 523 32.27 21.57 -61.60
N GLN A 524 32.34 22.70 -60.90
CA GLN A 524 31.71 22.87 -59.58
C GLN A 524 30.20 22.82 -59.68
N ASN A 525 29.60 23.54 -60.64
CA ASN A 525 28.15 23.52 -60.82
C ASN A 525 27.66 22.09 -61.08
N LEU A 526 28.37 21.31 -61.91
CA LEU A 526 28.01 19.92 -62.20
C LEU A 526 28.16 19.00 -60.97
N ALA A 527 29.20 19.21 -60.16
CA ALA A 527 29.37 18.47 -58.90
C ALA A 527 28.27 18.80 -57.88
N ASP A 528 27.85 20.06 -57.82
CA ASP A 528 26.75 20.51 -56.95
C ASP A 528 25.40 19.97 -57.44
N ALA A 529 25.18 19.92 -58.77
CA ALA A 529 24.02 19.27 -59.37
C ALA A 529 23.97 17.78 -59.01
N ARG A 530 25.10 17.07 -59.06
CA ARG A 530 25.19 15.67 -58.61
C ARG A 530 24.76 15.51 -57.16
N ALA A 531 25.29 16.36 -56.28
CA ALA A 531 25.00 16.27 -54.85
C ALA A 531 23.53 16.60 -54.55
N ALA A 532 23.03 17.71 -55.09
CA ALA A 532 21.68 18.20 -54.83
C ALA A 532 20.58 17.29 -55.39
N CYS A 533 20.84 16.66 -56.54
CA CYS A 533 19.87 15.85 -57.27
C CYS A 533 20.03 14.34 -57.10
N ALA A 534 20.85 13.89 -56.12
CA ALA A 534 21.05 12.47 -55.83
C ALA A 534 19.75 11.72 -55.48
N ALA A 535 18.80 12.39 -54.81
CA ALA A 535 17.50 11.84 -54.45
C ALA A 535 16.45 11.93 -55.58
N GLY A 536 16.85 12.38 -56.77
CA GLY A 536 15.97 12.54 -57.93
C GLY A 536 15.64 14.00 -58.27
N PRO A 537 15.11 14.25 -59.48
CA PRO A 537 14.84 15.59 -60.00
C PRO A 537 13.75 16.33 -59.21
N ASN A 538 12.81 15.59 -58.62
CA ASN A 538 11.71 16.14 -57.84
C ASN A 538 12.04 16.33 -56.34
N SER A 539 13.27 16.03 -55.92
CA SER A 539 13.66 16.27 -54.53
C SER A 539 13.74 17.77 -54.24
N SER A 540 13.37 18.16 -53.01
CA SER A 540 13.41 19.56 -52.57
C SER A 540 14.80 20.17 -52.69
N THR A 541 15.85 19.36 -52.47
CA THR A 541 17.25 19.76 -52.63
C THR A 541 17.59 20.03 -54.10
N CYS A 542 17.13 19.19 -55.03
CA CYS A 542 17.36 19.39 -56.46
C CYS A 542 16.64 20.64 -56.99
N GLN A 543 15.37 20.82 -56.60
CA GLN A 543 14.58 21.99 -56.98
C GLN A 543 15.18 23.30 -56.43
N SER A 544 15.63 23.27 -55.17
CA SER A 544 16.31 24.41 -54.55
C SER A 544 17.62 24.73 -55.26
N TYR A 545 18.37 23.70 -55.67
CA TYR A 545 19.60 23.88 -56.43
C TYR A 545 19.34 24.56 -57.79
N PHE A 546 18.35 24.14 -58.57
CA PHE A 546 18.03 24.80 -59.84
C PHE A 546 17.57 26.25 -59.64
N THR A 547 16.80 26.53 -58.59
CA THR A 547 16.41 27.91 -58.22
C THR A 547 17.64 28.78 -57.93
N VAL A 548 18.63 28.25 -57.21
CA VAL A 548 19.88 28.96 -56.93
C VAL A 548 20.73 29.07 -58.20
N LEU A 549 20.83 28.00 -58.99
CA LEU A 549 21.63 27.94 -60.22
C LEU A 549 21.15 28.94 -61.26
N GLU A 550 19.84 29.12 -61.43
CA GLU A 550 19.25 30.16 -62.28
C GLU A 550 19.75 31.56 -61.89
N THR A 551 20.01 31.80 -60.60
CA THR A 551 20.49 33.08 -60.09
C THR A 551 21.99 33.26 -60.28
N ILE A 552 22.78 32.21 -60.04
CA ILE A 552 24.26 32.31 -59.99
C ILE A 552 24.94 31.93 -61.31
N ALA A 553 24.28 31.13 -62.16
CA ALA A 553 24.80 30.66 -63.44
C ALA A 553 23.63 30.31 -64.41
N PRO A 554 22.88 31.32 -64.89
CA PRO A 554 21.65 31.11 -65.68
C PRO A 554 21.89 30.31 -66.96
N ALA A 555 23.02 30.50 -67.64
CA ALA A 555 23.36 29.73 -68.84
C ALA A 555 23.55 28.24 -68.54
N CYS A 556 24.13 27.91 -67.37
CA CYS A 556 24.26 26.53 -66.91
C CYS A 556 22.90 25.93 -66.56
N ALA A 557 22.03 26.70 -65.87
CA ALA A 557 20.67 26.29 -65.57
C ALA A 557 19.89 25.96 -66.84
N THR A 558 19.88 26.86 -67.83
CA THR A 558 19.21 26.62 -69.13
C THR A 558 19.74 25.39 -69.86
N CYS A 559 21.05 25.12 -69.79
CA CYS A 559 21.59 23.90 -70.39
C CYS A 559 21.08 22.64 -69.65
N LEU A 560 21.23 22.59 -68.33
CA LEU A 560 20.87 21.43 -67.50
C LEU A 560 19.36 21.18 -67.42
N GLU A 561 18.53 22.21 -67.56
CA GLU A 561 17.06 22.09 -67.60
C GLU A 561 16.57 21.15 -68.71
N ASN A 562 17.31 21.04 -69.82
CA ASN A 562 16.99 20.07 -70.87
C ASN A 562 16.99 18.63 -70.38
N PHE A 563 17.68 18.35 -69.27
CA PHE A 563 17.86 17.04 -68.68
C PHE A 563 17.17 16.91 -67.32
N HIS A 564 16.62 17.99 -66.76
CA HIS A 564 15.96 18.01 -65.46
C HIS A 564 14.55 17.38 -65.49
N HIS A 565 14.48 16.11 -65.88
CA HIS A 565 13.25 15.35 -65.99
C HIS A 565 13.40 13.97 -65.33
N PRO A 566 12.41 13.51 -64.54
CA PRO A 566 12.35 12.14 -64.07
C PRO A 566 12.62 11.10 -65.17
N PHE A 567 13.39 10.04 -64.86
CA PHE A 567 13.71 9.00 -65.85
C PHE A 567 12.49 8.28 -66.38
N ASN A 568 11.45 8.15 -65.55
CA ASN A 568 10.19 7.61 -66.00
C ASN A 568 9.55 8.50 -67.07
N GLU A 569 9.68 9.84 -67.05
CA GLU A 569 9.14 10.68 -68.13
C GLU A 569 9.86 10.47 -69.48
N GLY A 570 11.13 10.06 -69.46
CA GLY A 570 11.91 9.80 -70.67
C GLY A 570 12.35 11.06 -71.43
N THR A 571 11.70 12.21 -71.22
CA THR A 571 11.96 13.49 -71.89
C THR A 571 13.44 13.91 -71.87
N GLY A 572 14.09 13.88 -70.69
CA GLY A 572 15.51 14.22 -70.58
C GLY A 572 16.42 13.21 -71.28
N VAL A 573 16.05 11.93 -71.27
CA VAL A 573 16.81 10.87 -71.94
C VAL A 573 16.64 10.98 -73.46
N PHE A 574 15.44 11.26 -73.96
CA PHE A 574 15.15 11.50 -75.37
C PHE A 574 15.97 12.67 -75.92
N LYS A 575 16.03 13.78 -75.19
CA LYS A 575 16.86 14.94 -75.54
C LYS A 575 18.34 14.60 -75.60
N CYS A 576 18.82 13.78 -74.66
CA CYS A 576 20.19 13.30 -74.64
C CYS A 576 20.50 12.40 -75.84
N VAL A 577 19.63 11.42 -76.16
CA VAL A 577 19.92 10.47 -77.26
C VAL A 577 19.55 10.96 -78.65
N ALA A 578 18.90 12.12 -78.78
CA ALA A 578 18.42 12.65 -80.07
C ALA A 578 19.48 12.66 -81.19
N PRO A 579 20.77 12.98 -80.95
CA PRO A 579 21.82 12.88 -81.98
C PRO A 579 22.21 11.45 -82.37
N PHE A 580 21.92 10.45 -81.54
CA PHE A 580 22.43 9.07 -81.64
C PHE A 580 21.38 8.07 -82.12
N VAL A 581 20.17 8.52 -82.43
CA VAL A 581 19.08 7.71 -82.95
C VAL A 581 18.82 8.05 -84.41
N ASN A 582 18.26 7.11 -85.17
CA ASN A 582 17.90 7.36 -86.56
C ASN A 582 16.75 8.40 -86.67
N PRO A 583 16.54 9.05 -87.83
CA PRO A 583 15.53 10.09 -87.98
C PRO A 583 14.10 9.64 -87.65
N ALA A 584 13.72 8.40 -87.99
CA ALA A 584 12.41 7.86 -87.68
C ALA A 584 12.20 7.74 -86.16
N CYS A 585 13.22 7.29 -85.44
CA CYS A 585 13.17 7.19 -83.99
C CYS A 585 13.14 8.58 -83.32
N ASN A 586 13.87 9.55 -83.86
CA ASN A 586 13.85 10.92 -83.35
C ASN A 586 12.45 11.59 -83.49
N ILE A 587 11.70 11.20 -84.53
CA ILE A 587 10.29 11.61 -84.68
C ILE A 587 9.45 10.97 -83.57
N ASN A 588 9.59 9.66 -83.34
CA ASN A 588 8.81 8.95 -82.31
C ASN A 588 9.04 9.52 -80.89
N THR A 589 10.29 9.80 -80.51
CA THR A 589 10.59 10.43 -79.22
C THR A 589 10.06 11.87 -79.13
N GLY A 590 10.05 12.59 -80.24
CA GLY A 590 9.43 13.91 -80.36
C GLY A 590 7.92 13.85 -80.15
N CYS A 591 7.25 12.89 -80.78
CA CYS A 591 5.81 12.65 -80.64
C CYS A 591 5.40 12.33 -79.20
N ALA A 592 6.19 11.51 -78.49
CA ALA A 592 5.97 11.21 -77.08
C ALA A 592 6.05 12.46 -76.20
N THR A 593 7.01 13.34 -76.48
CA THR A 593 7.19 14.60 -75.74
C THR A 593 6.10 15.63 -76.07
N ASP A 594 5.71 15.75 -77.35
CA ASP A 594 4.63 16.64 -77.80
C ASP A 594 3.28 16.23 -77.22
N CYS A 595 3.03 14.92 -77.12
CA CYS A 595 1.82 14.39 -76.50
C CYS A 595 1.69 14.81 -75.04
N LEU A 596 2.75 14.63 -74.22
CA LEU A 596 2.73 15.09 -72.83
C LEU A 596 2.54 16.61 -72.75
N THR A 597 3.32 17.35 -73.53
CA THR A 597 3.31 18.82 -73.47
C THR A 597 1.94 19.37 -73.83
N LYS A 598 1.31 18.92 -74.92
CA LYS A 598 -0.01 19.41 -75.32
C LYS A 598 -1.12 18.91 -74.42
N SER A 599 -1.01 17.69 -73.90
CA SER A 599 -2.00 17.15 -72.96
C SER A 599 -1.97 17.87 -71.61
N CYS A 600 -0.79 18.26 -71.12
CA CYS A 600 -0.62 18.67 -69.72
C CYS A 600 -0.09 20.09 -69.51
N SER A 601 0.22 20.84 -70.58
CA SER A 601 0.70 22.25 -70.47
C SER A 601 -0.35 23.20 -69.91
N ALA A 602 -1.64 22.92 -70.16
CA ALA A 602 -2.76 23.70 -69.65
C ALA A 602 -3.10 23.39 -68.17
N CYS A 603 -2.40 22.44 -67.54
CA CYS A 603 -2.63 22.13 -66.13
C CYS A 603 -2.08 23.27 -65.24
N PRO A 604 -2.85 23.72 -64.24
CA PRO A 604 -2.61 24.98 -63.53
C PRO A 604 -1.42 24.96 -62.57
N THR A 605 -0.95 23.77 -62.18
CA THR A 605 0.17 23.60 -61.24
C THR A 605 1.10 22.48 -61.66
N ASN A 606 2.37 22.52 -61.22
CA ASN A 606 3.33 21.45 -61.45
C ASN A 606 2.86 20.11 -60.85
N ALA A 607 2.17 20.12 -59.71
CA ALA A 607 1.59 18.91 -59.12
C ALA A 607 0.49 18.30 -60.00
N SER A 608 -0.44 19.12 -60.51
CA SER A 608 -1.48 18.67 -61.46
C SER A 608 -0.90 18.26 -62.81
N ARG A 609 0.19 18.90 -63.25
CA ARG A 609 0.91 18.53 -64.47
C ARG A 609 1.56 17.15 -64.31
N ASN A 610 2.27 16.90 -63.21
CA ASN A 610 2.88 15.59 -62.92
C ASN A 610 1.82 14.47 -62.82
N GLN A 611 0.65 14.77 -62.26
CA GLN A 611 -0.47 13.81 -62.23
C GLN A 611 -1.03 13.55 -63.63
N CYS A 612 -1.26 14.61 -64.42
CA CYS A 612 -1.69 14.51 -65.81
C CYS A 612 -0.71 13.67 -66.65
N GLU A 613 0.59 13.94 -66.56
CA GLU A 613 1.64 13.26 -67.34
C GLU A 613 1.70 11.76 -67.03
N ASN A 614 1.54 11.39 -65.75
CA ASN A 614 1.45 9.98 -65.36
C ASN A 614 0.18 9.30 -65.89
N SER A 615 -0.96 10.00 -65.88
CA SER A 615 -2.25 9.45 -66.35
C SER A 615 -2.33 9.30 -67.86
N VAL A 616 -1.82 10.27 -68.64
CA VAL A 616 -1.88 10.19 -70.11
C VAL A 616 -0.89 9.17 -70.67
N ARG A 617 0.17 8.85 -69.93
CA ARG A 617 1.22 7.91 -70.34
C ARG A 617 0.90 6.45 -70.01
N ASN A 618 0.37 6.18 -68.82
CA ASN A 618 0.14 4.81 -68.34
C ASN A 618 -1.28 4.34 -68.71
N GLY A 619 -1.47 3.97 -69.98
CA GLY A 619 -2.78 3.52 -70.51
C GLY A 619 -3.72 4.65 -70.93
N GLY A 620 -3.21 5.89 -71.02
CA GLY A 620 -3.92 7.04 -71.55
C GLY A 620 -3.56 7.38 -73.00
N GLN A 621 -3.99 8.55 -73.46
CA GLN A 621 -3.90 8.99 -74.86
C GLN A 621 -2.47 9.14 -75.43
N CYS A 622 -1.42 9.10 -74.60
CA CYS A 622 -0.02 9.16 -75.05
C CYS A 622 0.68 7.80 -75.04
N SER A 623 -0.02 6.72 -74.70
CA SER A 623 0.61 5.41 -74.52
C SER A 623 1.28 4.89 -75.81
N ASP A 624 0.65 5.07 -76.96
CA ASP A 624 1.12 4.54 -78.24
C ASP A 624 2.36 5.29 -78.74
N GLU A 625 2.41 6.61 -78.53
CA GLU A 625 3.58 7.44 -78.81
C GLU A 625 4.77 7.01 -77.95
N TYR A 626 4.56 6.66 -76.67
CA TYR A 626 5.62 6.20 -75.78
C TYR A 626 6.11 4.79 -76.11
N GLN A 627 5.24 3.90 -76.56
CA GLN A 627 5.65 2.58 -77.07
C GLN A 627 6.51 2.73 -78.33
N SER A 628 6.08 3.60 -79.25
CA SER A 628 6.81 3.90 -80.48
C SER A 628 8.16 4.58 -80.22
N ALA A 629 8.25 5.39 -79.16
CA ALA A 629 9.48 6.04 -78.72
C ALA A 629 10.52 5.05 -78.17
N GLY A 630 10.15 3.79 -77.85
CA GLY A 630 11.04 2.75 -77.31
C GLY A 630 12.29 2.46 -78.17
N CYS A 631 12.27 2.84 -79.44
CA CYS A 631 13.44 2.81 -80.32
C CYS A 631 14.64 3.60 -79.79
N PHE A 632 14.44 4.56 -78.86
CA PHE A 632 15.50 5.38 -78.29
C PHE A 632 16.60 4.55 -77.61
N ALA A 633 16.27 3.34 -77.17
CA ALA A 633 17.19 2.41 -76.54
C ALA A 633 18.42 2.11 -77.40
N SER A 634 18.33 2.16 -78.74
CA SER A 634 19.50 1.99 -79.61
C SER A 634 20.54 3.10 -79.41
N GLY A 635 20.09 4.32 -79.11
CA GLY A 635 20.94 5.47 -78.82
C GLY A 635 21.60 5.45 -77.44
N LEU A 636 21.21 4.53 -76.56
CA LEU A 636 21.82 4.34 -75.23
C LEU A 636 23.07 3.45 -75.26
N THR A 637 23.58 3.16 -76.45
CA THR A 637 24.77 2.33 -76.67
C THR A 637 25.77 3.08 -77.56
N GLY A 638 27.02 2.60 -77.61
CA GLY A 638 28.07 3.26 -78.39
C GLY A 638 28.33 4.70 -77.95
N ALA A 639 28.30 5.64 -78.90
CA ALA A 639 28.59 7.05 -78.63
C ALA A 639 27.59 7.75 -77.69
N GLY A 640 26.34 7.26 -77.62
CA GLY A 640 25.30 7.80 -76.74
C GLY A 640 25.18 7.06 -75.41
N ALA A 641 26.11 6.16 -75.07
CA ALA A 641 25.99 5.31 -73.88
C ALA A 641 25.91 6.11 -72.56
N PHE A 642 26.56 7.28 -72.50
CA PHE A 642 26.50 8.22 -71.38
C PHE A 642 25.10 8.80 -71.13
N CYS A 643 24.17 8.69 -72.08
CA CYS A 643 22.78 9.07 -71.86
C CYS A 643 22.00 8.03 -71.06
N SER A 644 22.54 6.82 -70.87
CA SER A 644 21.86 5.72 -70.20
C SER A 644 21.87 5.88 -68.68
N PRO A 645 20.69 5.99 -68.02
CA PRO A 645 20.61 6.01 -66.56
C PRO A 645 21.24 4.78 -65.90
N ALA A 646 21.27 3.65 -66.61
CA ALA A 646 21.86 2.41 -66.12
C ALA A 646 23.38 2.54 -65.88
N GLN A 647 24.10 3.36 -66.65
CA GLN A 647 25.53 3.62 -66.41
C GLN A 647 25.80 4.28 -65.06
N TYR A 648 24.79 4.98 -64.52
CA TYR A 648 24.86 5.71 -63.26
C TYR A 648 24.09 5.02 -62.14
N GLN A 649 23.74 3.73 -62.32
CA GLN A 649 22.97 2.94 -61.35
C GLN A 649 21.60 3.57 -61.01
N GLY A 650 21.01 4.33 -61.94
CA GLY A 650 19.77 5.06 -61.71
C GLY A 650 19.91 6.27 -60.77
N ASN A 651 21.13 6.65 -60.38
CA ASN A 651 21.35 7.87 -59.61
C ASN A 651 21.22 9.10 -60.52
N PHE A 652 20.14 9.84 -60.33
CA PHE A 652 19.81 10.98 -61.17
C PHE A 652 20.86 12.09 -61.12
N GLY A 653 21.39 12.42 -59.95
CA GLY A 653 22.44 13.44 -59.81
C GLY A 653 23.72 13.06 -60.57
N ARG A 654 24.17 11.80 -60.48
CA ARG A 654 25.36 11.33 -61.22
C ARG A 654 25.12 11.32 -62.72
N TRP A 655 23.92 10.94 -63.15
CA TRP A 655 23.54 11.01 -64.56
C TRP A 655 23.51 12.45 -65.06
N LEU A 656 22.94 13.38 -64.28
CA LEU A 656 22.85 14.80 -64.63
C LEU A 656 24.24 15.45 -64.76
N GLU A 657 25.18 15.12 -63.86
CA GLU A 657 26.59 15.50 -63.98
C GLU A 657 27.22 14.89 -65.25
N GLY A 658 26.97 13.61 -65.53
CA GLY A 658 27.51 12.91 -66.71
C GLY A 658 27.04 13.49 -68.05
N VAL A 659 25.74 13.75 -68.21
CA VAL A 659 25.21 14.39 -69.42
C VAL A 659 25.59 15.86 -69.48
N GLY A 660 25.66 16.54 -68.33
CA GLY A 660 26.11 17.92 -68.22
C GLY A 660 27.59 18.09 -68.60
N LEU A 661 28.45 17.11 -68.30
CA LEU A 661 29.84 17.10 -68.76
C LEU A 661 29.96 17.00 -70.29
N PHE A 662 29.00 16.37 -70.95
CA PHE A 662 29.02 16.24 -72.41
C PHE A 662 28.38 17.44 -73.12
N TYR A 663 27.24 17.92 -72.62
CA TYR A 663 26.44 18.95 -73.29
C TYR A 663 26.59 20.36 -72.73
N CYS A 664 27.09 20.51 -71.50
CA CYS A 664 27.08 21.79 -70.79
C CYS A 664 28.45 22.23 -70.28
N ALA A 665 29.45 21.35 -70.22
CA ALA A 665 30.82 21.69 -69.80
C ALA A 665 31.67 22.18 -70.99
N PRO A 666 32.74 22.96 -70.71
CA PRO A 666 33.61 23.54 -71.74
C PRO A 666 34.43 22.56 -72.57
#